data_AF-A0A9Q0FND8-F1
#
_entry.id   AF-A0A9Q0FND8-F1
#
_cell.length_a   1.000
_cell.length_b   1.000
_cell.length_c   1.000
_cell.angle_alpha   90.00
_cell.angle_beta   90.00
_cell.angle_gamma   90.00
#
_symmetry.space_group_name_H-M   'P 1'
#
loop_
_entity.id
_entity.type
_entity.pdbx_description
1 polymer ?
#
loop_
_entity_poly.entity_id
_entity_poly.type
_entity_poly.pdbx_seq_one_letter_code
_entity_poly.pdbx_strand_id
1 'polypeptide(L)'
;MITMATSTAPTSHLLFSSSRSLSRLSSFQLCVLGSKSLQVSCPNGFSTSSGKKKQAHGGFKCMAVSTAPEAGTKRSQFEIQTLTGWLLKQEQAGVIDAELTIVLSSISMACKQIASLVQRAGISNLTGVQGAVNVQGEDQKKLDVVSNEVFSNCLKSSGRTGIIASEEEDVPVAVEESYSGNYIVVFDPLDGSSNIDAAVSTGSIFGIYSPNDECLADVGDDPNLDTTEQRCVVSVCQPGSNLLAAGYCMYSSSVIFVITIGQGVYAFTLDPMYGEFVLTQEKIQIPKAGKIYAFNEGNYQLWDDKLKKYIDSLKEPGPSGKPYSARYIGSLVGDFHRTLLYGGIYGYPRDKKSKNGKLRLLYECAPMSFIVEQAGGKGSDGHERILDIKPVEIHQRVPLYIGSVEEAKERRKMSKTISTSSPRITSSSSSRTSPSPISRLFPSFHSHNIRQAYGTRFPSGIGCKAAQTAVPGSGIKAEEKKKSEYQIENLTTWLLKQEQAGNIDAELTIVLSSISLACKQIASLLQRSSIINLNGAQGTINIQGEDQKKLDVISNELFCNCLRSSGRTGIIASEEEDVPVAVEETYSGNYIVVFDPIDGSANIDIALTTGSIFGIYGPDNQCLVDFDEDSGLDEAQARCIVNVCQPGSNLLAAGYCLYSSSVVFTISIGKGVFAFTLDPTYGEFVLTHEDIKIPKSGRIYSFNEGNYDLWDDKLKNYLSYLRQPGPNGKPYSGRYIGCLVGEIHRMLLYGGIYGNPKNKNSKNGNLRLLYECAPMSYLVEQAGGKAIDGHQRILDIQPEQIHQRAPIFIGSPDEVDKLQQFLT
;
A
#
# COMPACT_ATOMS: atom_id res chain seq x y z
N MET A 1 46.81 16.60 -61.49
CA MET A 1 45.79 17.30 -60.67
C MET A 1 44.51 16.51 -60.80
N ILE A 2 43.84 16.15 -59.70
CA ILE A 2 42.95 14.99 -59.65
C ILE A 2 41.50 15.40 -59.36
N THR A 3 40.58 15.01 -60.24
CA THR A 3 39.12 15.09 -60.07
C THR A 3 38.45 13.99 -60.88
N MET A 4 37.63 13.18 -60.20
CA MET A 4 36.54 12.29 -60.69
C MET A 4 36.74 11.32 -61.89
N ALA A 5 36.25 10.09 -61.72
CA ALA A 5 35.09 9.51 -62.46
C ALA A 5 35.21 7.99 -62.77
N THR A 6 34.06 7.36 -63.00
CA THR A 6 33.81 5.99 -63.53
C THR A 6 34.16 4.78 -62.62
N SER A 7 33.58 3.58 -62.74
CA SER A 7 32.21 3.08 -63.04
C SER A 7 32.28 1.63 -63.58
N THR A 8 31.58 0.63 -62.98
CA THR A 8 30.86 -0.49 -63.67
C THR A 8 30.25 -1.53 -62.71
N ALA A 9 29.19 -2.22 -63.15
CA ALA A 9 28.69 -3.53 -62.66
C ALA A 9 28.89 -4.59 -63.81
N PRO A 10 28.46 -5.89 -63.80
CA PRO A 10 27.26 -6.48 -63.15
C PRO A 10 27.35 -7.97 -62.64
N THR A 11 26.20 -8.52 -62.20
CA THR A 11 25.70 -9.95 -62.20
C THR A 11 26.69 -11.13 -62.40
N SER A 12 26.63 -12.26 -61.67
CA SER A 12 25.59 -13.31 -61.88
C SER A 12 25.65 -14.55 -60.94
N HIS A 13 24.49 -15.07 -60.51
CA HIS A 13 24.03 -16.48 -60.48
C HIS A 13 24.91 -17.72 -60.09
N LEU A 14 24.24 -18.64 -59.33
CA LEU A 14 24.18 -20.14 -59.44
C LEU A 14 24.79 -21.09 -58.36
N LEU A 15 23.92 -22.05 -57.99
CA LEU A 15 24.10 -23.46 -57.62
C LEU A 15 24.42 -23.93 -56.18
N PHE A 16 23.52 -24.81 -55.70
CA PHE A 16 23.71 -25.79 -54.62
C PHE A 16 24.58 -26.96 -55.08
N SER A 17 25.36 -27.54 -54.15
CA SER A 17 25.70 -28.97 -54.19
C SER A 17 25.92 -29.56 -52.79
N SER A 18 25.40 -30.78 -52.66
CA SER A 18 25.62 -31.86 -51.68
C SER A 18 27.05 -32.01 -51.09
N SER A 19 27.32 -32.79 -50.02
CA SER A 19 26.52 -33.41 -48.93
C SER A 19 27.48 -34.20 -47.99
N ARG A 20 26.95 -34.81 -46.91
CA ARG A 20 27.62 -35.74 -45.95
C ARG A 20 28.55 -35.05 -44.92
N SER A 21 28.65 -35.52 -43.67
CA SER A 21 27.86 -36.53 -42.93
C SER A 21 28.24 -36.61 -41.44
N LEU A 22 27.25 -36.47 -40.53
CA LEU A 22 27.17 -37.07 -39.18
C LEU A 22 28.29 -36.76 -38.13
N SER A 23 28.05 -36.78 -36.81
CA SER A 23 26.82 -36.65 -36.00
C SER A 23 27.18 -36.48 -34.51
N ARG A 24 26.21 -35.97 -33.72
CA ARG A 24 25.99 -36.06 -32.25
C ARG A 24 25.81 -34.69 -31.57
N LEU A 25 24.56 -34.24 -31.53
CA LEU A 25 23.99 -33.50 -30.40
C LEU A 25 22.57 -34.02 -30.16
N SER A 26 22.21 -34.24 -28.90
CA SER A 26 20.86 -34.59 -28.46
C SER A 26 20.19 -33.36 -27.88
N SER A 27 19.09 -32.91 -28.49
CA SER A 27 18.31 -31.75 -28.01
C SER A 27 17.19 -32.19 -27.08
N PHE A 28 17.04 -31.52 -25.94
CA PHE A 28 15.89 -31.71 -25.05
C PHE A 28 14.59 -31.22 -25.71
N GLN A 29 13.46 -31.85 -25.35
CA GLN A 29 12.15 -31.53 -25.91
C GLN A 29 11.50 -30.33 -25.22
N LEU A 30 11.08 -29.34 -26.00
CA LEU A 30 10.12 -28.34 -25.57
C LEU A 30 8.70 -28.81 -25.95
N CYS A 31 7.90 -29.25 -24.98
CA CYS A 31 6.56 -29.80 -25.23
C CYS A 31 5.47 -28.72 -25.24
N VAL A 32 5.08 -28.26 -26.44
CA VAL A 32 3.86 -27.47 -26.66
C VAL A 32 2.80 -28.36 -27.30
N LEU A 33 1.72 -28.67 -26.58
CA LEU A 33 0.63 -29.51 -27.07
C LEU A 33 -0.55 -28.68 -27.61
N GLY A 34 -0.49 -28.35 -28.90
CA GLY A 34 -1.64 -27.88 -29.66
C GLY A 34 -2.52 -29.03 -30.15
N SER A 35 -3.83 -28.92 -29.99
CA SER A 35 -4.79 -30.01 -30.28
C SER A 35 -5.02 -30.26 -31.78
N LYS A 36 -5.21 -31.52 -32.18
CA LYS A 36 -6.07 -31.88 -33.32
C LYS A 36 -6.58 -33.33 -33.27
N SER A 37 -7.73 -33.54 -33.90
CA SER A 37 -8.55 -34.76 -33.86
C SER A 37 -8.09 -35.86 -34.82
N LEU A 38 -8.35 -37.12 -34.46
CA LEU A 38 -8.29 -38.26 -35.37
C LEU A 38 -9.55 -39.13 -35.26
N GLN A 39 -10.18 -39.43 -36.40
CA GLN A 39 -11.18 -40.48 -36.54
C GLN A 39 -10.50 -41.76 -37.03
N VAL A 40 -10.90 -42.93 -36.52
CA VAL A 40 -10.69 -44.25 -37.12
C VAL A 40 -11.98 -45.08 -36.90
N SER A 41 -12.27 -46.04 -37.78
CA SER A 41 -13.66 -46.47 -38.08
C SER A 41 -13.85 -47.96 -38.35
N CYS A 42 -15.09 -48.45 -38.11
CA CYS A 42 -15.71 -49.70 -38.61
C CYS A 42 -15.22 -51.03 -37.98
N PRO A 43 -15.96 -52.17 -38.12
CA PRO A 43 -17.25 -52.41 -38.81
C PRO A 43 -18.37 -53.12 -37.98
N ASN A 44 -19.51 -53.42 -38.63
CA ASN A 44 -20.72 -54.14 -38.14
C ASN A 44 -20.50 -55.68 -38.01
N GLY A 45 -21.38 -56.53 -37.44
CA GLY A 45 -22.73 -56.41 -36.84
C GLY A 45 -23.39 -57.79 -36.54
N PHE A 46 -24.73 -57.86 -36.33
CA PHE A 46 -25.59 -59.04 -36.02
C PHE A 46 -25.42 -59.72 -34.63
N SER A 47 -26.39 -60.44 -34.01
CA SER A 47 -27.89 -60.33 -34.00
C SER A 47 -28.57 -61.24 -32.93
N THR A 48 -29.55 -60.71 -32.19
CA THR A 48 -30.77 -61.38 -31.62
C THR A 48 -30.73 -62.72 -30.82
N SER A 49 -31.28 -62.69 -29.57
CA SER A 49 -32.48 -63.48 -29.10
C SER A 49 -32.44 -64.21 -27.72
N SER A 50 -33.46 -63.92 -26.88
CA SER A 50 -34.20 -64.76 -25.89
C SER A 50 -33.53 -65.74 -24.88
N GLY A 51 -34.00 -65.76 -23.60
CA GLY A 51 -34.11 -67.05 -22.87
C GLY A 51 -34.25 -67.18 -21.32
N LYS A 52 -35.37 -66.78 -20.70
CA LYS A 52 -36.06 -67.46 -19.54
C LYS A 52 -35.37 -67.70 -18.15
N LYS A 53 -36.06 -67.19 -17.10
CA LYS A 53 -36.25 -67.75 -15.71
C LYS A 53 -35.02 -67.71 -14.76
N LYS A 54 -35.17 -67.72 -13.42
CA LYS A 54 -36.29 -68.16 -12.53
C LYS A 54 -36.36 -67.29 -11.24
N GLN A 55 -37.51 -67.23 -10.55
CA GLN A 55 -37.70 -66.48 -9.29
C GLN A 55 -37.32 -67.30 -8.04
N ALA A 56 -37.00 -66.58 -6.95
CA ALA A 56 -37.27 -66.98 -5.57
C ALA A 56 -37.69 -65.73 -4.76
N HIS A 57 -38.51 -65.89 -3.72
CA HIS A 57 -38.96 -64.79 -2.84
C HIS A 57 -38.33 -64.90 -1.44
N GLY A 58 -37.98 -63.76 -0.86
CA GLY A 58 -37.51 -63.61 0.52
C GLY A 58 -37.59 -62.15 0.93
N GLY A 59 -38.76 -61.71 1.42
CA GLY A 59 -39.02 -60.30 1.70
C GLY A 59 -38.57 -59.87 3.10
N PHE A 60 -37.67 -58.90 3.17
CA PHE A 60 -37.36 -58.16 4.39
C PHE A 60 -37.36 -56.63 4.12
N LYS A 61 -37.57 -55.86 5.19
CA LYS A 61 -37.94 -54.43 5.18
C LYS A 61 -37.05 -53.57 4.27
N CYS A 62 -37.69 -52.72 3.46
CA CYS A 62 -37.04 -51.55 2.88
C CYS A 62 -36.72 -50.55 4.01
N MET A 63 -35.43 -50.37 4.30
CA MET A 63 -34.92 -49.13 4.89
C MET A 63 -34.66 -48.16 3.73
N ALA A 64 -35.24 -46.96 3.77
CA ALA A 64 -34.91 -45.93 2.77
C ALA A 64 -33.46 -45.47 3.01
N VAL A 65 -32.56 -45.78 2.08
CA VAL A 65 -31.23 -45.16 2.05
C VAL A 65 -31.43 -43.71 1.64
N SER A 66 -31.14 -42.77 2.55
CA SER A 66 -31.14 -41.35 2.24
C SER A 66 -30.15 -41.07 1.11
N THR A 67 -30.61 -40.43 0.04
CA THR A 67 -29.74 -39.94 -1.03
C THR A 67 -28.66 -39.05 -0.44
N ALA A 68 -27.39 -39.43 -0.62
CA ALA A 68 -26.26 -38.58 -0.27
C ALA A 68 -26.38 -37.24 -1.05
N PRO A 69 -25.92 -36.12 -0.48
CA PRO A 69 -25.86 -34.86 -1.21
C PRO A 69 -24.98 -35.05 -2.47
N GLU A 70 -25.38 -34.40 -3.56
CA GLU A 70 -24.70 -34.56 -4.85
C GLU A 70 -23.21 -34.22 -4.74
N ALA A 71 -22.36 -35.14 -5.21
CA ALA A 71 -20.92 -34.96 -5.15
C ALA A 71 -20.52 -33.77 -6.04
N GLY A 72 -20.12 -32.66 -5.39
CA GLY A 72 -19.86 -31.39 -6.05
C GLY A 72 -18.96 -31.54 -7.27
N THR A 73 -19.46 -31.09 -8.42
CA THR A 73 -18.70 -31.09 -9.67
C THR A 73 -17.46 -30.25 -9.46
N LYS A 74 -16.26 -30.81 -9.69
CA LYS A 74 -15.02 -30.03 -9.65
C LYS A 74 -15.12 -28.95 -10.72
N ARG A 75 -15.25 -27.68 -10.32
CA ARG A 75 -15.16 -26.52 -11.25
C ARG A 75 -13.88 -26.68 -12.07
N SER A 76 -13.95 -26.35 -13.36
CA SER A 76 -12.77 -26.44 -14.22
C SER A 76 -11.69 -25.47 -13.73
N GLN A 77 -10.42 -25.84 -13.87
CA GLN A 77 -9.27 -25.05 -13.39
C GLN A 77 -9.05 -23.73 -14.17
N PHE A 78 -9.99 -23.35 -15.05
CA PHE A 78 -9.94 -22.21 -15.95
C PHE A 78 -11.24 -21.37 -15.97
N GLU A 79 -12.21 -21.62 -15.07
CA GLU A 79 -13.45 -20.83 -15.01
C GLU A 79 -13.21 -19.46 -14.31
N ILE A 80 -12.69 -18.50 -15.06
CA ILE A 80 -12.52 -17.11 -14.61
C ILE A 80 -13.90 -16.45 -14.49
N GLN A 81 -14.21 -15.93 -13.30
CA GLN A 81 -15.42 -15.14 -13.05
C GLN A 81 -15.06 -13.67 -12.82
N THR A 82 -15.54 -12.77 -13.69
CA THR A 82 -15.39 -11.32 -13.49
C THR A 82 -16.47 -10.76 -12.56
N LEU A 83 -16.26 -9.55 -12.03
CA LEU A 83 -17.24 -8.80 -11.24
C LEU A 83 -18.55 -8.62 -12.00
N THR A 84 -18.50 -8.19 -13.27
CA THR A 84 -19.68 -8.07 -14.14
C THR A 84 -20.40 -9.42 -14.32
N GLY A 85 -19.66 -10.50 -14.54
CA GLY A 85 -20.20 -11.87 -14.61
C GLY A 85 -20.63 -12.46 -13.27
N TRP A 86 -20.33 -11.80 -12.15
CA TRP A 86 -20.83 -12.14 -10.82
C TRP A 86 -22.10 -11.36 -10.48
N LEU A 87 -22.12 -10.04 -10.73
CA LEU A 87 -23.30 -9.17 -10.56
C LEU A 87 -24.48 -9.69 -11.38
N LEU A 88 -24.30 -9.98 -12.67
CA LEU A 88 -25.35 -10.53 -13.53
C LEU A 88 -25.87 -11.89 -13.04
N LYS A 89 -25.06 -12.70 -12.33
CA LYS A 89 -25.53 -13.94 -11.68
C LYS A 89 -26.31 -13.66 -10.38
N GLN A 90 -26.03 -12.56 -9.68
CA GLN A 90 -26.82 -12.15 -8.50
C GLN A 90 -28.18 -11.58 -8.94
N GLU A 91 -28.20 -10.84 -10.05
CA GLU A 91 -29.41 -10.31 -10.70
C GLU A 91 -30.31 -11.45 -11.21
N GLN A 92 -29.75 -12.42 -11.93
CA GLN A 92 -30.48 -13.62 -12.37
C GLN A 92 -31.00 -14.48 -11.20
N ALA A 93 -30.39 -14.39 -10.03
CA ALA A 93 -30.84 -15.05 -8.80
C ALA A 93 -31.86 -14.20 -8.00
N GLY A 94 -32.19 -12.98 -8.43
CA GLY A 94 -33.10 -12.07 -7.73
C GLY A 94 -32.55 -11.53 -6.40
N VAL A 95 -31.22 -11.53 -6.23
CA VAL A 95 -30.55 -11.00 -5.01
C VAL A 95 -30.34 -9.49 -5.09
N ILE A 96 -30.11 -8.99 -6.30
CA ILE A 96 -30.08 -7.56 -6.65
C ILE A 96 -30.97 -7.36 -7.89
N ASP A 97 -31.39 -6.13 -8.16
CA ASP A 97 -32.01 -5.78 -9.44
C ASP A 97 -30.99 -5.18 -10.43
N ALA A 98 -31.45 -4.96 -11.67
CA ALA A 98 -30.64 -4.44 -12.75
C ALA A 98 -30.20 -2.97 -12.54
N GLU A 99 -30.89 -2.18 -11.71
CA GLU A 99 -30.48 -0.81 -11.40
C GLU A 99 -29.28 -0.84 -10.44
N LEU A 100 -29.30 -1.71 -9.42
CA LEU A 100 -28.17 -1.92 -8.52
C LEU A 100 -26.98 -2.57 -9.23
N THR A 101 -27.20 -3.48 -10.19
CA THR A 101 -26.13 -3.97 -11.10
C THR A 101 -25.42 -2.82 -11.80
N ILE A 102 -26.18 -1.84 -12.34
CA ILE A 102 -25.63 -0.67 -13.04
C ILE A 102 -24.87 0.26 -12.09
N VAL A 103 -25.39 0.54 -10.89
CA VAL A 103 -24.70 1.36 -9.88
C VAL A 103 -23.38 0.71 -9.45
N LEU A 104 -23.39 -0.59 -9.13
CA LEU A 104 -22.19 -1.33 -8.73
C LEU A 104 -21.16 -1.44 -9.85
N SER A 105 -21.60 -1.60 -11.10
CA SER A 105 -20.73 -1.55 -12.28
C SER A 105 -20.08 -0.17 -12.43
N SER A 106 -20.86 0.92 -12.26
CA SER A 106 -20.39 2.30 -12.35
C SER A 106 -19.36 2.64 -11.27
N ILE A 107 -19.59 2.20 -10.03
CA ILE A 107 -18.62 2.30 -8.92
C ILE A 107 -17.34 1.52 -9.25
N SER A 108 -17.44 0.31 -9.82
CA SER A 108 -16.26 -0.44 -10.25
C SER A 108 -15.46 0.28 -11.34
N MET A 109 -16.13 1.04 -12.22
CA MET A 109 -15.49 1.84 -13.27
C MET A 109 -14.76 3.06 -12.69
N ALA A 110 -15.37 3.77 -11.73
CA ALA A 110 -14.70 4.83 -10.99
C ALA A 110 -13.43 4.30 -10.30
N CYS A 111 -13.54 3.15 -9.62
CA CYS A 111 -12.41 2.49 -8.97
C CYS A 111 -11.28 2.09 -9.94
N LYS A 112 -11.60 1.64 -11.16
CA LYS A 112 -10.60 1.35 -12.22
C LYS A 112 -9.88 2.63 -12.69
N GLN A 113 -10.60 3.74 -12.84
CA GLN A 113 -10.03 5.03 -13.22
C GLN A 113 -9.12 5.61 -12.12
N ILE A 114 -9.60 5.63 -10.87
CA ILE A 114 -8.83 6.13 -9.72
C ILE A 114 -7.56 5.29 -9.50
N ALA A 115 -7.62 3.97 -9.64
CA ALA A 115 -6.44 3.12 -9.60
C ALA A 115 -5.35 3.54 -10.61
N SER A 116 -5.73 3.89 -11.85
CA SER A 116 -4.80 4.36 -12.88
C SER A 116 -4.21 5.73 -12.56
N LEU A 117 -5.00 6.62 -11.95
CA LEU A 117 -4.53 7.94 -11.49
C LEU A 117 -3.57 7.82 -10.30
N VAL A 118 -3.91 7.00 -9.29
CA VAL A 118 -3.06 6.71 -8.12
C VAL A 118 -1.71 6.14 -8.55
N GLN A 119 -1.71 5.12 -9.43
CA GLN A 119 -0.47 4.51 -9.94
C GLN A 119 0.46 5.50 -10.65
N ARG A 120 -0.09 6.58 -11.23
CA ARG A 120 0.62 7.58 -12.04
C ARG A 120 0.68 8.96 -11.38
N ALA A 121 0.33 9.08 -10.09
CA ALA A 121 0.17 10.37 -9.41
C ALA A 121 1.46 11.21 -9.39
N GLY A 122 2.60 10.57 -9.13
CA GLY A 122 3.93 11.21 -9.16
C GLY A 122 4.43 11.59 -10.56
N ILE A 123 3.86 11.01 -11.62
CA ILE A 123 4.22 11.30 -13.03
C ILE A 123 3.33 12.44 -13.58
N SER A 124 2.07 12.49 -13.14
CA SER A 124 1.05 13.45 -13.57
C SER A 124 1.00 14.74 -12.72
N ASN A 125 1.91 14.90 -11.75
CA ASN A 125 1.92 16.00 -10.78
C ASN A 125 0.62 16.14 -9.97
N LEU A 126 -0.12 15.03 -9.77
CA LEU A 126 -1.32 14.96 -8.92
C LEU A 126 -0.99 14.80 -7.42
N THR A 127 0.31 14.68 -7.09
CA THR A 127 0.84 14.76 -5.72
C THR A 127 0.74 16.17 -5.11
N GLY A 128 0.75 16.23 -3.78
CA GLY A 128 0.70 17.47 -3.00
C GLY A 128 -0.68 18.13 -2.91
N VAL A 129 -0.71 19.24 -2.17
CA VAL A 129 -1.93 20.00 -1.86
C VAL A 129 -2.46 20.79 -3.07
N GLN A 130 -3.78 20.98 -3.12
CA GLN A 130 -4.47 21.84 -4.08
C GLN A 130 -4.52 23.31 -3.62
N GLY A 131 -4.16 23.60 -2.37
CA GLY A 131 -4.21 24.95 -1.78
C GLY A 131 -5.59 25.33 -1.22
N ALA A 132 -6.59 24.46 -1.37
CA ALA A 132 -7.84 24.51 -0.64
C ALA A 132 -7.71 23.74 0.69
N VAL A 133 -8.47 24.18 1.70
CA VAL A 133 -8.73 23.43 2.92
C VAL A 133 -10.15 22.89 2.78
N ASN A 134 -10.35 21.59 2.96
CA ASN A 134 -11.68 21.00 2.81
C ASN A 134 -12.61 21.35 3.98
N VAL A 135 -13.87 20.95 3.86
CA VAL A 135 -14.98 21.29 4.78
C VAL A 135 -14.72 20.89 6.25
N GLN A 136 -13.71 20.05 6.48
CA GLN A 136 -13.37 19.47 7.79
C GLN A 136 -12.05 20.01 8.37
N GLY A 137 -11.44 21.00 7.71
CA GLY A 137 -10.21 21.66 8.17
C GLY A 137 -8.93 20.88 7.87
N GLU A 138 -8.92 20.06 6.81
CA GLU A 138 -7.75 19.28 6.37
C GLU A 138 -7.27 19.78 4.99
N ASP A 139 -5.95 19.77 4.76
CA ASP A 139 -5.35 20.29 3.52
C ASP A 139 -5.65 19.36 2.34
N GLN A 140 -6.54 19.78 1.43
CA GLN A 140 -7.07 18.93 0.36
C GLN A 140 -5.99 18.65 -0.70
N LYS A 141 -5.83 17.39 -1.15
CA LYS A 141 -4.91 17.04 -2.24
C LYS A 141 -5.62 17.03 -3.59
N LYS A 142 -4.84 17.24 -4.65
CA LYS A 142 -5.36 17.27 -6.03
C LYS A 142 -6.07 15.96 -6.41
N LEU A 143 -5.50 14.83 -5.99
CA LEU A 143 -6.06 13.53 -6.31
C LEU A 143 -7.38 13.25 -5.57
N ASP A 144 -7.66 13.94 -4.47
CA ASP A 144 -8.89 13.79 -3.68
C ASP A 144 -10.06 14.39 -4.47
N VAL A 145 -9.87 15.62 -4.98
CA VAL A 145 -10.82 16.32 -5.87
C VAL A 145 -11.03 15.55 -7.17
N VAL A 146 -9.96 15.11 -7.85
CA VAL A 146 -10.11 14.34 -9.10
C VAL A 146 -10.80 12.99 -8.85
N SER A 147 -10.56 12.34 -7.71
CA SER A 147 -11.26 11.10 -7.34
C SER A 147 -12.75 11.34 -7.06
N ASN A 148 -13.09 12.45 -6.41
CA ASN A 148 -14.47 12.88 -6.22
C ASN A 148 -15.18 13.17 -7.55
N GLU A 149 -14.55 13.90 -8.47
CA GLU A 149 -15.07 14.16 -9.81
C GLU A 149 -15.30 12.85 -10.59
N VAL A 150 -14.34 11.91 -10.56
CA VAL A 150 -14.47 10.60 -11.21
C VAL A 150 -15.62 9.78 -10.64
N PHE A 151 -15.76 9.68 -9.31
CA PHE A 151 -16.88 8.99 -8.68
C PHE A 151 -18.23 9.62 -9.05
N SER A 152 -18.34 10.95 -8.87
CA SER A 152 -19.55 11.71 -9.17
C SER A 152 -19.95 11.62 -10.64
N ASN A 153 -19.01 11.69 -11.57
CA ASN A 153 -19.29 11.58 -13.00
C ASN A 153 -19.72 10.16 -13.39
N CYS A 154 -19.06 9.12 -12.89
CA CYS A 154 -19.48 7.74 -13.11
C CYS A 154 -20.90 7.48 -12.56
N LEU A 155 -21.19 7.91 -11.33
CA LEU A 155 -22.51 7.74 -10.70
C LEU A 155 -23.61 8.54 -11.42
N LYS A 156 -23.36 9.80 -11.78
CA LYS A 156 -24.32 10.61 -12.57
C LYS A 156 -24.58 9.98 -13.94
N SER A 157 -23.53 9.52 -14.64
CA SER A 157 -23.67 8.84 -15.94
C SER A 157 -24.42 7.51 -15.91
N SER A 158 -24.61 6.91 -14.72
CA SER A 158 -25.38 5.68 -14.56
C SER A 158 -26.89 5.88 -14.79
N GLY A 159 -27.41 7.08 -14.51
CA GLY A 159 -28.84 7.38 -14.48
C GLY A 159 -29.66 6.64 -13.41
N ARG A 160 -29.02 5.88 -12.51
CA ARG A 160 -29.63 5.00 -11.47
C ARG A 160 -29.28 5.39 -10.03
N THR A 161 -28.74 6.59 -9.83
CA THR A 161 -28.43 7.15 -8.52
C THR A 161 -29.26 8.42 -8.35
N GLY A 162 -30.03 8.53 -7.27
CA GLY A 162 -30.86 9.71 -7.00
C GLY A 162 -30.14 10.77 -6.15
N ILE A 163 -29.34 10.33 -5.18
CA ILE A 163 -28.56 11.22 -4.29
C ILE A 163 -27.13 10.68 -4.13
N ILE A 164 -26.17 11.57 -4.22
CA ILE A 164 -24.75 11.33 -3.96
C ILE A 164 -24.35 12.08 -2.68
N ALA A 165 -23.60 11.44 -1.77
CA ALA A 165 -22.97 12.12 -0.64
C ALA A 165 -21.48 11.75 -0.55
N SER A 166 -20.61 12.73 -0.76
CA SER A 166 -19.16 12.58 -0.68
C SER A 166 -18.61 12.99 0.69
N GLU A 167 -17.42 12.51 1.03
CA GLU A 167 -16.62 13.01 2.14
C GLU A 167 -16.13 14.46 1.90
N GLU A 168 -15.89 14.82 0.64
CA GLU A 168 -15.27 16.07 0.18
C GLU A 168 -16.28 17.18 -0.18
N GLU A 169 -17.59 16.94 -0.04
CA GLU A 169 -18.68 17.89 -0.38
C GLU A 169 -19.54 18.20 0.86
N ASP A 170 -19.84 19.48 1.14
CA ASP A 170 -20.63 19.93 2.32
C ASP A 170 -22.07 19.38 2.35
N VAL A 171 -22.68 19.20 1.17
CA VAL A 171 -24.11 18.95 0.99
C VAL A 171 -24.31 17.82 -0.04
N PRO A 172 -25.25 16.88 0.15
CA PRO A 172 -25.45 15.79 -0.80
C PRO A 172 -26.05 16.29 -2.11
N VAL A 173 -25.47 15.89 -3.22
CA VAL A 173 -25.89 16.30 -4.57
C VAL A 173 -27.02 15.41 -5.07
N ALA A 174 -28.18 16.01 -5.35
CA ALA A 174 -29.26 15.38 -6.11
C ALA A 174 -28.85 15.19 -7.58
N VAL A 175 -29.24 14.08 -8.19
CA VAL A 175 -28.95 13.79 -9.60
C VAL A 175 -30.18 14.12 -10.45
N GLU A 176 -30.15 15.26 -11.14
CA GLU A 176 -31.28 15.77 -11.96
C GLU A 176 -31.67 14.82 -13.11
N GLU A 177 -30.71 14.09 -13.67
CA GLU A 177 -30.92 13.09 -14.74
C GLU A 177 -31.07 11.64 -14.19
N SER A 178 -31.82 11.47 -13.11
CA SER A 178 -32.20 10.14 -12.60
C SER A 178 -33.40 9.58 -13.38
N TYR A 179 -33.13 8.77 -14.42
CA TYR A 179 -34.16 8.26 -15.34
C TYR A 179 -35.05 7.17 -14.71
N SER A 180 -34.49 6.35 -13.82
CA SER A 180 -35.20 5.58 -12.78
C SER A 180 -34.17 4.99 -11.80
N GLY A 181 -34.58 4.68 -10.57
CA GLY A 181 -33.69 4.14 -9.53
C GLY A 181 -33.15 5.22 -8.59
N ASN A 182 -33.82 5.36 -7.44
CA ASN A 182 -33.56 6.41 -6.46
C ASN A 182 -32.50 6.01 -5.42
N TYR A 183 -31.49 5.21 -5.79
CA TYR A 183 -30.45 4.79 -4.84
C TYR A 183 -29.67 5.98 -4.29
N ILE A 184 -29.28 5.84 -3.01
CA ILE A 184 -28.45 6.81 -2.31
C ILE A 184 -27.07 6.20 -2.15
N VAL A 185 -26.07 6.81 -2.79
CA VAL A 185 -24.68 6.35 -2.73
C VAL A 185 -23.87 7.31 -1.89
N VAL A 186 -23.29 6.80 -0.80
CA VAL A 186 -22.36 7.54 0.05
C VAL A 186 -20.95 7.02 -0.21
N PHE A 187 -19.95 7.89 -0.34
CA PHE A 187 -18.56 7.45 -0.57
C PHE A 187 -17.49 8.35 0.06
N ASP A 188 -16.38 7.72 0.43
CA ASP A 188 -15.08 8.38 0.60
C ASP A 188 -14.28 8.12 -0.69
N PRO A 189 -13.92 9.16 -1.46
CA PRO A 189 -13.27 8.96 -2.75
C PRO A 189 -11.82 8.47 -2.60
N LEU A 190 -11.12 8.76 -1.48
CA LEU A 190 -9.71 8.41 -1.32
C LEU A 190 -9.21 8.44 0.14
N ASP A 191 -9.56 7.43 0.94
CA ASP A 191 -9.07 7.26 2.31
C ASP A 191 -7.54 7.30 2.36
N GLY A 192 -7.04 8.02 3.36
CA GLY A 192 -5.62 8.05 3.66
C GLY A 192 -4.82 8.85 2.65
N SER A 193 -5.41 9.80 1.91
CA SER A 193 -4.72 10.62 0.89
C SER A 193 -3.38 11.22 1.34
N SER A 194 -3.24 11.50 2.64
CA SER A 194 -1.96 11.83 3.30
C SER A 194 -0.78 10.89 2.96
N ASN A 195 -1.04 9.65 2.52
CA ASN A 195 -0.07 8.62 2.18
C ASN A 195 0.34 8.60 0.69
N ILE A 196 -0.38 9.29 -0.20
CA ILE A 196 -0.19 9.21 -1.67
C ILE A 196 1.23 9.60 -2.10
N ASP A 197 1.76 10.71 -1.60
CA ASP A 197 3.08 11.22 -2.04
C ASP A 197 4.22 10.26 -1.63
N ALA A 198 3.98 9.45 -0.58
CA ALA A 198 4.86 8.38 -0.12
C ALA A 198 4.51 7.00 -0.72
N ALA A 199 3.66 6.94 -1.75
CA ALA A 199 3.24 5.72 -2.44
C ALA A 199 2.83 4.56 -1.49
N VAL A 200 2.25 4.88 -0.33
CA VAL A 200 1.70 3.89 0.61
C VAL A 200 0.23 3.62 0.25
N SER A 201 -0.33 2.49 0.70
CA SER A 201 -1.71 2.10 0.36
C SER A 201 -2.78 3.12 0.83
N THR A 202 -3.84 3.19 0.03
CA THR A 202 -4.99 4.11 0.09
C THR A 202 -6.19 3.39 -0.55
N GLY A 203 -7.39 3.96 -0.55
CA GLY A 203 -8.53 3.34 -1.22
C GLY A 203 -9.83 4.14 -1.17
N SER A 204 -10.74 3.88 -2.10
CA SER A 204 -12.12 4.42 -2.04
C SER A 204 -13.02 3.53 -1.19
N ILE A 205 -14.01 4.12 -0.51
CA ILE A 205 -14.99 3.43 0.33
C ILE A 205 -16.40 3.81 -0.15
N PHE A 206 -17.35 2.87 -0.19
CA PHE A 206 -18.72 3.17 -0.59
C PHE A 206 -19.78 2.39 0.19
N GLY A 207 -20.94 3.02 0.39
CA GLY A 207 -22.17 2.42 0.90
C GLY A 207 -23.36 2.79 0.02
N ILE A 208 -24.31 1.87 -0.14
CA ILE A 208 -25.53 2.07 -0.94
C ILE A 208 -26.74 1.81 -0.06
N TYR A 209 -27.63 2.79 0.04
CA TYR A 209 -28.89 2.70 0.77
C TYR A 209 -30.08 2.69 -0.20
N SER A 210 -31.18 2.10 0.27
CA SER A 210 -32.50 2.34 -0.32
C SER A 210 -32.90 3.81 -0.08
N PRO A 211 -33.65 4.45 -1.01
CA PRO A 211 -34.52 5.55 -0.61
C PRO A 211 -35.55 5.05 0.42
N ASN A 212 -36.02 5.94 1.29
CA ASN A 212 -37.06 5.62 2.28
C ASN A 212 -38.32 6.44 1.98
N ASP A 213 -39.44 5.77 1.71
CA ASP A 213 -40.73 6.44 1.46
C ASP A 213 -41.19 7.29 2.67
N GLU A 214 -40.85 6.88 3.90
CA GLU A 214 -41.13 7.67 5.12
C GLU A 214 -40.40 9.02 5.19
N CYS A 215 -39.40 9.27 4.33
CA CYS A 215 -38.72 10.57 4.22
C CYS A 215 -39.42 11.52 3.23
N LEU A 216 -40.54 11.11 2.60
CA LEU A 216 -41.40 11.93 1.75
C LEU A 216 -42.71 12.27 2.48
N ALA A 217 -42.63 13.14 3.49
CA ALA A 217 -43.80 13.57 4.27
C ALA A 217 -43.81 15.09 4.56
N ASP A 218 -45.02 15.66 4.52
CA ASP A 218 -45.36 17.09 4.53
C ASP A 218 -44.77 17.98 5.65
N VAL A 219 -44.34 19.19 5.22
CA VAL A 219 -44.36 20.49 5.92
C VAL A 219 -43.41 20.75 7.11
N GLY A 220 -42.63 21.84 7.01
CA GLY A 220 -41.94 22.49 8.12
C GLY A 220 -40.87 23.51 7.69
N ASP A 221 -41.27 24.76 7.43
CA ASP A 221 -40.36 25.79 6.88
C ASP A 221 -39.27 26.28 7.87
N ASP A 222 -37.98 26.05 7.56
CA ASP A 222 -36.83 26.82 8.09
C ASP A 222 -36.21 27.64 6.93
N PRO A 223 -36.21 28.99 6.99
CA PRO A 223 -35.88 29.83 5.84
C PRO A 223 -34.38 29.99 5.52
N ASN A 224 -33.49 29.10 5.99
CA ASN A 224 -32.03 29.28 5.90
C ASN A 224 -31.23 28.23 5.10
N LEU A 225 -31.87 27.22 4.50
CA LEU A 225 -31.29 26.39 3.43
C LEU A 225 -32.30 26.26 2.29
N ASP A 226 -31.86 25.90 1.08
CA ASP A 226 -32.83 25.57 0.03
C ASP A 226 -33.52 24.25 0.39
N THR A 227 -34.83 24.20 0.16
CA THR A 227 -35.71 23.10 0.57
C THR A 227 -35.29 21.75 -0.01
N THR A 228 -34.55 21.74 -1.12
CA THR A 228 -34.01 20.53 -1.76
C THR A 228 -32.85 19.94 -0.97
N GLU A 229 -31.94 20.77 -0.46
CA GLU A 229 -30.74 20.35 0.27
C GLU A 229 -31.13 19.61 1.57
N GLN A 230 -32.06 20.18 2.34
CA GLN A 230 -32.60 19.58 3.57
C GLN A 230 -33.24 18.20 3.30
N ARG A 231 -33.98 18.05 2.20
CA ARG A 231 -34.58 16.76 1.79
C ARG A 231 -33.51 15.72 1.46
N CYS A 232 -32.43 16.11 0.78
CA CYS A 232 -31.30 15.24 0.49
C CYS A 232 -30.55 14.82 1.77
N VAL A 233 -30.29 15.75 2.70
CA VAL A 233 -29.67 15.47 4.00
C VAL A 233 -30.46 14.41 4.78
N VAL A 234 -31.79 14.60 4.93
CA VAL A 234 -32.64 13.68 5.69
C VAL A 234 -32.68 12.28 5.07
N SER A 235 -32.71 12.19 3.74
CA SER A 235 -32.71 10.91 3.02
C SER A 235 -31.38 10.14 3.16
N VAL A 236 -30.26 10.86 3.28
CA VAL A 236 -28.90 10.32 3.42
C VAL A 236 -28.59 9.87 4.87
N CYS A 237 -29.13 10.55 5.89
CA CYS A 237 -28.85 10.28 7.30
C CYS A 237 -29.55 9.02 7.87
N GLN A 238 -29.24 7.86 7.28
CA GLN A 238 -29.77 6.54 7.67
C GLN A 238 -28.79 5.76 8.58
N PRO A 239 -29.28 4.93 9.53
CA PRO A 239 -28.42 4.00 10.25
C PRO A 239 -27.79 2.98 9.31
N GLY A 240 -26.54 2.57 9.59
CA GLY A 240 -25.81 1.61 8.75
C GLY A 240 -26.49 0.23 8.62
N SER A 241 -27.48 -0.09 9.46
CA SER A 241 -28.36 -1.25 9.29
C SER A 241 -29.12 -1.27 7.96
N ASN A 242 -29.31 -0.11 7.32
CA ASN A 242 -30.09 0.07 6.10
C ASN A 242 -29.25 -0.04 4.81
N LEU A 243 -27.95 -0.34 4.92
CA LEU A 243 -27.09 -0.59 3.77
C LEU A 243 -27.56 -1.83 3.01
N LEU A 244 -27.87 -1.65 1.73
CA LEU A 244 -28.16 -2.74 0.79
C LEU A 244 -26.85 -3.41 0.35
N ALA A 245 -25.85 -2.58 0.06
CA ALA A 245 -24.50 -2.99 -0.32
C ALA A 245 -23.47 -2.03 0.28
N ALA A 246 -22.26 -2.54 0.51
CA ALA A 246 -21.10 -1.73 0.86
C ALA A 246 -19.81 -2.37 0.36
N GLY A 247 -18.78 -1.57 0.17
CA GLY A 247 -17.48 -2.04 -0.28
C GLY A 247 -16.37 -1.02 -0.13
N TYR A 248 -15.18 -1.43 -0.56
CA TYR A 248 -14.04 -0.55 -0.76
C TYR A 248 -13.18 -1.06 -1.93
N CYS A 249 -12.39 -0.17 -2.51
CA CYS A 249 -11.34 -0.55 -3.44
C CYS A 249 -9.99 -0.09 -2.91
N MET A 250 -9.13 -1.05 -2.53
CA MET A 250 -7.78 -0.78 -2.06
C MET A 250 -6.84 -0.58 -3.25
N TYR A 251 -6.09 0.52 -3.24
CA TYR A 251 -5.01 0.81 -4.18
C TYR A 251 -3.67 0.55 -3.50
N SER A 252 -2.98 -0.48 -3.97
CA SER A 252 -1.76 -1.03 -3.37
C SER A 252 -1.03 -1.90 -4.43
N SER A 253 -0.11 -2.77 -4.00
CA SER A 253 0.67 -3.69 -4.85
C SER A 253 -0.20 -4.58 -5.76
N SER A 254 -1.44 -4.87 -5.35
CA SER A 254 -2.57 -5.18 -6.23
C SER A 254 -3.72 -4.21 -5.96
N VAL A 255 -4.61 -4.04 -6.93
CA VAL A 255 -5.88 -3.31 -6.76
C VAL A 255 -6.99 -4.31 -6.41
N ILE A 256 -7.57 -4.19 -5.22
CA ILE A 256 -8.54 -5.16 -4.67
C ILE A 256 -9.88 -4.46 -4.42
N PHE A 257 -10.93 -4.91 -5.11
CA PHE A 257 -12.31 -4.48 -4.89
C PHE A 257 -13.03 -5.48 -3.98
N VAL A 258 -13.42 -5.05 -2.78
CA VAL A 258 -14.11 -5.87 -1.78
C VAL A 258 -15.53 -5.36 -1.63
N ILE A 259 -16.51 -6.28 -1.68
CA ILE A 259 -17.94 -5.94 -1.68
C ILE A 259 -18.76 -6.94 -0.85
N THR A 260 -19.83 -6.44 -0.24
CA THR A 260 -20.96 -7.24 0.23
C THR A 260 -22.28 -6.65 -0.26
N ILE A 261 -23.24 -7.52 -0.54
CA ILE A 261 -24.63 -7.23 -0.93
C ILE A 261 -25.61 -7.87 0.08
N GLY A 262 -25.24 -7.82 1.37
CA GLY A 262 -26.00 -8.43 2.46
C GLY A 262 -25.86 -9.96 2.62
N GLN A 263 -25.14 -10.64 1.73
CA GLN A 263 -24.99 -12.12 1.70
C GLN A 263 -23.51 -12.59 1.74
N GLY A 264 -22.76 -12.13 2.74
CA GLY A 264 -21.32 -12.39 2.89
C GLY A 264 -20.45 -11.45 2.06
N VAL A 265 -19.13 -11.59 2.19
CA VAL A 265 -18.13 -10.69 1.59
C VAL A 265 -17.35 -11.39 0.47
N TYR A 266 -17.12 -10.70 -0.63
CA TYR A 266 -16.38 -11.19 -1.80
C TYR A 266 -15.26 -10.20 -2.16
N ALA A 267 -14.12 -10.71 -2.63
CA ALA A 267 -13.01 -9.88 -3.11
C ALA A 267 -12.64 -10.23 -4.55
N PHE A 268 -12.42 -9.19 -5.34
CA PHE A 268 -12.03 -9.25 -6.74
C PHE A 268 -10.71 -8.50 -6.93
N THR A 269 -9.74 -9.13 -7.59
CA THR A 269 -8.46 -8.51 -7.95
C THR A 269 -8.54 -7.97 -9.38
N LEU A 270 -8.07 -6.75 -9.62
CA LEU A 270 -7.98 -6.20 -10.97
C LEU A 270 -6.87 -6.91 -11.75
N ASP A 271 -7.17 -7.51 -12.90
CA ASP A 271 -6.15 -7.89 -13.87
C ASP A 271 -5.83 -6.67 -14.78
N PRO A 272 -4.64 -6.05 -14.67
CA PRO A 272 -4.28 -4.91 -15.50
C PRO A 272 -4.13 -5.27 -16.98
N MET A 273 -3.99 -6.56 -17.35
CA MET A 273 -3.88 -6.99 -18.76
C MET A 273 -5.23 -6.92 -19.50
N TYR A 274 -6.34 -7.06 -18.78
CA TYR A 274 -7.69 -7.06 -19.36
C TYR A 274 -8.56 -5.90 -18.86
N GLY A 275 -8.10 -5.15 -17.85
CA GLY A 275 -8.86 -4.07 -17.23
C GLY A 275 -10.07 -4.57 -16.43
N GLU A 276 -10.08 -5.82 -15.97
CA GLU A 276 -11.24 -6.44 -15.33
C GLU A 276 -10.99 -6.96 -13.92
N PHE A 277 -12.00 -6.80 -13.07
CA PHE A 277 -12.01 -7.32 -11.71
C PHE A 277 -12.37 -8.81 -11.73
N VAL A 278 -11.42 -9.68 -11.39
CA VAL A 278 -11.57 -11.14 -11.33
C VAL A 278 -11.81 -11.59 -9.89
N LEU A 279 -12.83 -12.42 -9.67
CA LEU A 279 -13.16 -12.99 -8.36
C LEU A 279 -12.01 -13.88 -7.86
N THR A 280 -11.37 -13.46 -6.77
CA THR A 280 -10.23 -14.17 -6.16
C THR A 280 -10.53 -14.74 -4.78
N GLN A 281 -11.54 -14.23 -4.06
CA GLN A 281 -12.01 -14.82 -2.81
C GLN A 281 -13.55 -14.78 -2.69
N GLU A 282 -14.18 -15.96 -2.52
CA GLU A 282 -15.60 -16.09 -2.19
C GLU A 282 -15.82 -16.14 -0.67
N LYS A 283 -16.87 -15.45 -0.17
CA LYS A 283 -17.41 -15.59 1.20
C LYS A 283 -16.35 -15.48 2.30
N ILE A 284 -15.53 -14.42 2.24
CA ILE A 284 -14.50 -14.10 3.23
C ILE A 284 -15.10 -14.14 4.66
N GLN A 285 -14.35 -14.76 5.58
CA GLN A 285 -14.68 -14.82 7.00
C GLN A 285 -13.49 -14.36 7.81
N ILE A 286 -13.68 -13.35 8.66
CA ILE A 286 -12.62 -12.84 9.53
C ILE A 286 -12.28 -13.88 10.61
N PRO A 287 -10.98 -14.13 10.90
CA PRO A 287 -10.55 -14.95 12.03
C PRO A 287 -11.18 -14.46 13.34
N LYS A 288 -11.58 -15.38 14.23
CA LYS A 288 -12.33 -15.01 15.44
C LYS A 288 -11.47 -14.35 16.53
N ALA A 289 -10.16 -14.55 16.48
CA ALA A 289 -9.12 -13.82 17.22
C ALA A 289 -7.89 -13.65 16.32
N GLY A 290 -6.97 -12.75 16.63
CA GLY A 290 -5.74 -12.57 15.85
C GLY A 290 -4.72 -11.66 16.52
N LYS A 291 -3.44 -12.04 16.52
CA LYS A 291 -2.38 -11.38 17.29
C LYS A 291 -1.84 -10.08 16.66
N ILE A 292 -2.73 -9.22 16.15
CA ILE A 292 -2.41 -7.93 15.52
C ILE A 292 -3.31 -6.83 16.09
N TYR A 293 -2.74 -5.69 16.44
CA TYR A 293 -3.50 -4.46 16.73
C TYR A 293 -3.04 -3.27 15.87
N ALA A 294 -4.00 -2.43 15.49
CA ALA A 294 -3.80 -1.29 14.60
C ALA A 294 -4.37 0.00 15.20
N PHE A 295 -3.50 0.78 15.83
CA PHE A 295 -3.79 2.05 16.50
C PHE A 295 -2.63 3.03 16.32
N ASN A 296 -2.91 4.34 16.23
CA ASN A 296 -1.87 5.38 16.28
C ASN A 296 -1.40 5.61 17.72
N GLU A 297 -0.44 4.81 18.18
CA GLU A 297 0.12 4.89 19.55
C GLU A 297 0.78 6.23 19.90
N GLY A 298 1.09 7.09 18.92
CA GLY A 298 1.50 8.46 19.19
C GLY A 298 0.47 9.24 20.03
N ASN A 299 -0.81 8.90 19.88
CA ASN A 299 -1.91 9.48 20.66
C ASN A 299 -2.11 8.85 22.06
N TYR A 300 -1.25 7.94 22.52
CA TYR A 300 -1.43 7.20 23.78
C TYR A 300 -1.69 8.12 24.99
N GLN A 301 -0.97 9.25 25.11
CA GLN A 301 -1.16 10.20 26.22
C GLN A 301 -2.48 11.02 26.12
N LEU A 302 -3.15 10.98 24.96
CA LEU A 302 -4.44 11.64 24.70
C LEU A 302 -5.64 10.70 24.91
N TRP A 303 -5.42 9.40 25.10
CA TRP A 303 -6.48 8.40 25.33
C TRP A 303 -6.96 8.37 26.79
N ASP A 304 -8.13 7.74 27.00
CA ASP A 304 -8.62 7.41 28.33
C ASP A 304 -7.92 6.16 28.92
N ASP A 305 -7.91 6.07 30.25
CA ASP A 305 -7.10 5.06 30.96
C ASP A 305 -7.66 3.63 30.85
N LYS A 306 -8.85 3.46 30.27
CA LYS A 306 -9.38 2.14 29.89
C LYS A 306 -8.72 1.65 28.61
N LEU A 307 -8.56 2.54 27.62
CA LEU A 307 -7.89 2.21 26.36
C LEU A 307 -6.39 1.98 26.56
N LYS A 308 -5.71 2.81 27.37
CA LYS A 308 -4.28 2.60 27.70
C LYS A 308 -4.03 1.18 28.23
N LYS A 309 -4.73 0.80 29.32
CA LYS A 309 -4.63 -0.52 29.93
C LYS A 309 -4.92 -1.67 28.97
N TYR A 310 -5.81 -1.48 28.00
CA TYR A 310 -6.03 -2.48 26.94
C TYR A 310 -4.79 -2.61 26.04
N ILE A 311 -4.30 -1.50 25.48
CA ILE A 311 -3.12 -1.49 24.61
C ILE A 311 -1.86 -2.01 25.34
N ASP A 312 -1.73 -1.70 26.63
CA ASP A 312 -0.64 -2.22 27.47
C ASP A 312 -0.74 -3.75 27.64
N SER A 313 -1.94 -4.29 27.90
CA SER A 313 -2.16 -5.75 28.02
C SER A 313 -1.90 -6.54 26.72
N LEU A 314 -1.84 -5.88 25.55
CA LEU A 314 -1.47 -6.51 24.28
C LEU A 314 0.05 -6.65 24.09
N LYS A 315 0.84 -5.90 24.85
CA LYS A 315 2.32 -5.89 24.85
C LYS A 315 2.92 -6.86 25.86
N GLU A 316 2.13 -7.28 26.86
CA GLU A 316 2.47 -8.39 27.74
C GLU A 316 2.65 -9.69 26.93
N PRO A 317 3.81 -10.38 27.02
CA PRO A 317 4.02 -11.65 26.34
C PRO A 317 3.10 -12.73 26.92
N GLY A 318 2.10 -13.14 26.14
CA GLY A 318 1.23 -14.27 26.51
C GLY A 318 1.97 -15.62 26.60
N PRO A 319 1.28 -16.74 26.91
CA PRO A 319 1.90 -18.04 27.20
C PRO A 319 2.85 -18.61 26.13
N SER A 320 2.80 -18.10 24.90
CA SER A 320 3.71 -18.44 23.80
C SER A 320 5.00 -17.59 23.74
N GLY A 321 5.31 -16.79 24.77
CA GLY A 321 6.50 -15.91 24.83
C GLY A 321 6.52 -14.77 23.80
N LYS A 322 5.41 -14.55 23.08
CA LYS A 322 5.25 -13.54 22.02
C LYS A 322 3.99 -12.70 22.26
N PRO A 323 4.11 -11.36 22.34
CA PRO A 323 2.98 -10.43 22.48
C PRO A 323 2.19 -10.29 21.16
N TYR A 324 1.21 -9.38 21.11
CA TYR A 324 0.58 -8.99 19.85
C TYR A 324 1.51 -8.10 19.03
N SER A 325 1.46 -8.21 17.71
CA SER A 325 2.19 -7.31 16.80
C SER A 325 1.43 -6.00 16.59
N ALA A 326 2.13 -4.87 16.68
CA ALA A 326 1.62 -3.60 16.19
C ALA A 326 1.73 -3.56 14.66
N ARG A 327 0.68 -3.08 13.99
CA ARG A 327 0.67 -2.71 12.56
C ARG A 327 -0.27 -1.53 12.35
N TYR A 328 0.22 -0.39 11.88
CA TYR A 328 -0.61 0.78 11.62
C TYR A 328 -0.06 1.58 10.43
N ILE A 329 -0.64 1.36 9.24
CA ILE A 329 -0.29 2.05 7.99
C ILE A 329 -0.71 3.52 8.07
N GLY A 330 -1.89 3.78 8.65
CA GLY A 330 -2.52 5.10 8.63
C GLY A 330 -3.37 5.35 7.37
N SER A 331 -3.91 4.29 6.77
CA SER A 331 -5.08 4.30 5.87
C SER A 331 -6.11 3.38 6.50
N LEU A 332 -7.37 3.81 6.61
CA LEU A 332 -8.46 2.96 7.10
C LEU A 332 -8.63 1.72 6.23
N VAL A 333 -8.61 1.87 4.89
CA VAL A 333 -8.76 0.77 3.94
C VAL A 333 -7.61 -0.24 4.08
N GLY A 334 -6.36 0.22 4.05
CA GLY A 334 -5.19 -0.67 4.13
C GLY A 334 -5.08 -1.39 5.49
N ASP A 335 -5.38 -0.71 6.60
CA ASP A 335 -5.37 -1.33 7.92
C ASP A 335 -6.59 -2.26 8.14
N PHE A 336 -7.77 -1.90 7.63
CA PHE A 336 -8.96 -2.75 7.69
C PHE A 336 -8.85 -4.00 6.82
N HIS A 337 -8.31 -3.92 5.60
CA HIS A 337 -8.14 -5.07 4.71
C HIS A 337 -7.25 -6.15 5.35
N ARG A 338 -6.15 -5.74 5.99
CA ARG A 338 -5.31 -6.64 6.80
C ARG A 338 -6.09 -7.26 7.95
N THR A 339 -6.84 -6.47 8.73
CA THR A 339 -7.66 -6.99 9.83
C THR A 339 -8.77 -7.93 9.36
N LEU A 340 -9.34 -7.72 8.16
CA LEU A 340 -10.36 -8.59 7.57
C LEU A 340 -9.82 -9.98 7.22
N LEU A 341 -8.58 -10.06 6.72
CA LEU A 341 -7.96 -11.32 6.26
C LEU A 341 -7.15 -12.03 7.35
N TYR A 342 -6.35 -11.31 8.14
CA TYR A 342 -5.50 -11.87 9.20
C TYR A 342 -6.11 -11.79 10.62
N GLY A 343 -7.26 -11.11 10.77
CA GLY A 343 -7.89 -10.90 12.06
C GLY A 343 -7.18 -9.85 12.92
N GLY A 344 -7.44 -9.91 14.23
CA GLY A 344 -7.01 -8.90 15.18
C GLY A 344 -7.97 -7.71 15.24
N ILE A 345 -7.47 -6.53 15.58
CA ILE A 345 -8.31 -5.35 15.83
C ILE A 345 -7.69 -4.06 15.28
N TYR A 346 -8.50 -3.30 14.55
CA TYR A 346 -8.24 -1.90 14.25
C TYR A 346 -9.03 -1.00 15.21
N GLY A 347 -8.47 0.16 15.56
CA GLY A 347 -9.25 1.21 16.20
C GLY A 347 -8.77 2.62 15.92
N TYR A 348 -9.73 3.49 15.58
CA TYR A 348 -9.60 4.94 15.64
C TYR A 348 -10.40 5.44 16.86
N PRO A 349 -9.75 5.54 18.03
CA PRO A 349 -10.43 5.93 19.27
C PRO A 349 -10.78 7.43 19.28
N ARG A 350 -11.63 7.83 20.22
CA ARG A 350 -11.64 9.23 20.68
C ARG A 350 -10.36 9.58 21.44
N ASP A 351 -10.01 10.85 21.42
CA ASP A 351 -8.90 11.40 22.20
C ASP A 351 -9.26 12.78 22.79
N LYS A 352 -8.39 13.36 23.64
CA LYS A 352 -8.61 14.67 24.30
C LYS A 352 -8.93 15.82 23.32
N LYS A 353 -8.41 15.78 22.09
CA LYS A 353 -8.73 16.70 20.98
C LYS A 353 -9.95 16.18 20.21
N SER A 354 -9.87 14.96 19.71
CA SER A 354 -10.88 14.32 18.85
C SER A 354 -11.93 13.59 19.69
N LYS A 355 -12.76 14.35 20.42
CA LYS A 355 -13.68 13.82 21.45
C LYS A 355 -14.69 12.78 20.92
N ASN A 356 -15.07 12.90 19.65
CA ASN A 356 -15.99 11.99 18.95
C ASN A 356 -15.24 11.08 17.95
N GLY A 357 -13.91 10.89 18.10
CA GLY A 357 -13.09 10.22 17.08
C GLY A 357 -12.73 11.14 15.91
N LYS A 358 -12.13 10.56 14.85
CA LYS A 358 -11.78 11.27 13.60
C LYS A 358 -12.58 10.81 12.38
N LEU A 359 -12.95 9.52 12.35
CA LEU A 359 -13.62 8.91 11.20
C LEU A 359 -15.12 9.29 11.16
N ARG A 360 -15.69 9.41 9.97
CA ARG A 360 -17.05 9.87 9.69
C ARG A 360 -18.00 8.68 9.60
N LEU A 361 -19.23 8.82 10.09
CA LEU A 361 -20.16 7.71 10.29
C LEU A 361 -20.64 7.11 8.96
N LEU A 362 -21.07 7.95 8.01
CA LEU A 362 -21.76 7.54 6.79
C LEU A 362 -20.86 6.81 5.77
N TYR A 363 -19.71 7.38 5.42
CA TYR A 363 -18.86 6.90 4.31
C TYR A 363 -17.65 6.07 4.76
N GLU A 364 -17.18 6.20 6.01
CA GLU A 364 -16.09 5.37 6.54
C GLU A 364 -16.61 4.27 7.48
N CYS A 365 -17.22 4.65 8.61
CA CYS A 365 -17.46 3.70 9.71
C CYS A 365 -18.58 2.70 9.42
N ALA A 366 -19.71 3.12 8.84
CA ALA A 366 -20.83 2.24 8.54
C ALA A 366 -20.51 1.22 7.41
N PRO A 367 -19.96 1.61 6.25
CA PRO A 367 -19.57 0.67 5.20
C PRO A 367 -18.61 -0.42 5.70
N MET A 368 -17.54 -0.03 6.40
CA MET A 368 -16.58 -0.97 6.97
C MET A 368 -17.22 -1.90 8.00
N SER A 369 -18.13 -1.39 8.84
CA SER A 369 -18.84 -2.19 9.84
C SER A 369 -19.84 -3.18 9.21
N PHE A 370 -20.47 -2.83 8.09
CA PHE A 370 -21.35 -3.74 7.36
C PHE A 370 -20.54 -4.90 6.74
N ILE A 371 -19.39 -4.60 6.12
CA ILE A 371 -18.46 -5.60 5.59
C ILE A 371 -17.96 -6.52 6.71
N VAL A 372 -17.51 -5.98 7.85
CA VAL A 372 -16.94 -6.84 8.92
C VAL A 372 -17.99 -7.78 9.53
N GLU A 373 -19.24 -7.34 9.69
CA GLU A 373 -20.29 -8.19 10.25
C GLU A 373 -20.75 -9.26 9.25
N GLN A 374 -20.77 -8.95 7.95
CA GLN A 374 -20.96 -9.93 6.88
C GLN A 374 -19.80 -10.96 6.80
N ALA A 375 -18.58 -10.56 7.18
CA ALA A 375 -17.45 -11.47 7.41
C ALA A 375 -17.48 -12.19 8.78
N GLY A 376 -18.50 -11.94 9.61
CA GLY A 376 -18.66 -12.55 10.93
C GLY A 376 -17.73 -12.01 12.02
N GLY A 377 -17.29 -10.76 11.91
CA GLY A 377 -16.59 -9.95 12.92
C GLY A 377 -17.53 -8.98 13.63
N LYS A 378 -17.00 -7.84 14.14
CA LYS A 378 -17.79 -6.76 14.78
C LYS A 378 -17.23 -5.36 14.55
N GLY A 379 -18.12 -4.36 14.48
CA GLY A 379 -17.79 -2.93 14.56
C GLY A 379 -18.50 -2.23 15.74
N SER A 380 -17.78 -1.42 16.52
CA SER A 380 -18.29 -0.74 17.71
C SER A 380 -17.51 0.55 18.02
N ASP A 381 -18.17 1.58 18.53
CA ASP A 381 -17.49 2.75 19.11
C ASP A 381 -16.83 2.41 20.47
N GLY A 382 -17.38 1.42 21.17
CA GLY A 382 -17.02 1.00 22.53
C GLY A 382 -18.17 0.91 23.51
N HIS A 383 -19.32 1.45 23.14
CA HIS A 383 -20.54 1.47 23.92
C HIS A 383 -21.65 0.69 23.20
N GLU A 384 -21.84 0.93 21.90
CA GLU A 384 -22.88 0.36 21.02
C GLU A 384 -22.30 -0.22 19.70
N ARG A 385 -23.15 -0.58 18.74
CA ARG A 385 -22.78 -1.14 17.43
C ARG A 385 -22.87 -0.02 16.40
N ILE A 386 -21.85 0.16 15.56
CA ILE A 386 -21.78 1.30 14.61
C ILE A 386 -23.01 1.38 13.70
N LEU A 387 -23.53 0.24 13.26
CA LEU A 387 -24.67 0.14 12.34
C LEU A 387 -26.03 0.45 13.01
N ASP A 388 -26.09 0.49 14.35
CA ASP A 388 -27.29 0.89 15.10
C ASP A 388 -27.36 2.41 15.30
N ILE A 389 -26.23 3.13 15.11
CA ILE A 389 -26.15 4.58 15.29
C ILE A 389 -26.90 5.27 14.14
N LYS A 390 -27.99 5.97 14.45
CA LYS A 390 -28.63 6.89 13.50
C LYS A 390 -27.78 8.16 13.34
N PRO A 391 -27.37 8.54 12.12
CA PRO A 391 -26.72 9.83 11.88
C PRO A 391 -27.66 11.00 12.19
N VAL A 392 -27.12 12.06 12.81
CA VAL A 392 -27.80 13.35 12.99
C VAL A 392 -27.22 14.45 12.10
N GLU A 393 -25.99 14.25 11.60
CA GLU A 393 -25.27 15.12 10.67
C GLU A 393 -24.58 14.23 9.63
N ILE A 394 -24.35 14.74 8.42
CA ILE A 394 -23.68 13.99 7.34
C ILE A 394 -22.22 13.68 7.72
N HIS A 395 -21.46 14.72 8.07
CA HIS A 395 -20.06 14.62 8.49
C HIS A 395 -19.90 14.18 9.96
N GLN A 396 -20.92 13.57 10.58
CA GLN A 396 -20.88 13.13 11.97
C GLN A 396 -19.70 12.18 12.20
N ARG A 397 -18.77 12.56 13.08
CA ARG A 397 -17.62 11.71 13.46
C ARG A 397 -17.97 10.76 14.61
N VAL A 398 -17.46 9.53 14.55
CA VAL A 398 -17.58 8.52 15.61
C VAL A 398 -16.22 7.85 15.89
N PRO A 399 -15.97 7.36 17.12
CA PRO A 399 -14.90 6.41 17.37
C PRO A 399 -15.19 5.09 16.64
N LEU A 400 -14.16 4.43 16.11
CA LEU A 400 -14.30 3.11 15.48
C LEU A 400 -13.36 2.10 16.14
N TYR A 401 -13.87 0.91 16.40
CA TYR A 401 -13.10 -0.26 16.81
C TYR A 401 -13.72 -1.48 16.12
N ILE A 402 -12.91 -2.19 15.32
CA ILE A 402 -13.42 -3.10 14.32
C ILE A 402 -12.48 -4.30 14.12
N GLY A 403 -13.04 -5.48 13.89
CA GLY A 403 -12.27 -6.69 13.59
C GLY A 403 -12.80 -7.97 14.24
N SER A 404 -11.86 -8.80 14.69
CA SER A 404 -12.08 -10.13 15.27
C SER A 404 -13.00 -10.10 16.49
N VAL A 405 -13.85 -11.13 16.60
CA VAL A 405 -14.94 -11.19 17.58
C VAL A 405 -14.44 -11.23 19.03
N GLU A 406 -13.38 -11.98 19.32
CA GLU A 406 -12.86 -12.09 20.69
C GLU A 406 -12.12 -10.82 21.13
N GLU A 407 -11.35 -10.16 20.25
CA GLU A 407 -10.70 -8.86 20.53
C GLU A 407 -11.74 -7.78 20.86
N ALA A 408 -12.79 -7.69 20.04
CA ALA A 408 -13.91 -6.76 20.25
C ALA A 408 -14.68 -7.06 21.55
N LYS A 409 -14.82 -8.33 21.95
CA LYS A 409 -15.37 -8.73 23.24
C LYS A 409 -14.44 -8.35 24.41
N GLU A 410 -13.15 -8.66 24.31
CA GLU A 410 -12.10 -8.39 25.31
C GLU A 410 -12.08 -6.91 25.70
N ARG A 411 -11.92 -6.04 24.71
CA ARG A 411 -11.95 -4.58 24.87
C ARG A 411 -13.28 -4.10 25.50
N ARG A 412 -14.42 -4.70 25.14
CA ARG A 412 -15.73 -4.36 25.74
C ARG A 412 -15.90 -4.91 27.17
N LYS A 413 -15.24 -6.01 27.56
CA LYS A 413 -15.17 -6.48 28.96
C LYS A 413 -14.40 -5.47 29.81
N MET A 414 -13.18 -5.08 29.41
CA MET A 414 -12.38 -4.09 30.13
C MET A 414 -13.09 -2.74 30.30
N SER A 415 -13.86 -2.31 29.28
CA SER A 415 -14.71 -1.12 29.40
C SER A 415 -15.72 -1.20 30.56
N LYS A 416 -16.27 -2.40 30.82
CA LYS A 416 -17.26 -2.65 31.90
C LYS A 416 -16.62 -2.89 33.26
N THR A 417 -15.59 -3.73 33.38
CA THR A 417 -15.00 -4.14 34.68
C THR A 417 -14.48 -2.95 35.50
N ILE A 418 -14.02 -1.88 34.86
CA ILE A 418 -13.54 -0.65 35.52
C ILE A 418 -14.69 0.26 35.98
N SER A 419 -15.91 0.12 35.46
CA SER A 419 -17.06 0.91 35.93
C SER A 419 -17.61 0.44 37.29
N THR A 420 -17.35 -0.80 37.68
CA THR A 420 -17.79 -1.39 38.95
C THR A 420 -16.84 -1.16 40.14
N SER A 421 -15.69 -0.49 39.94
CA SER A 421 -14.65 -0.29 40.95
C SER A 421 -14.46 1.16 41.41
N SER A 422 -15.46 2.03 41.21
CA SER A 422 -15.51 3.34 41.88
C SER A 422 -15.99 3.21 43.34
N PRO A 423 -15.35 3.86 44.33
CA PRO A 423 -15.76 3.73 45.74
C PRO A 423 -17.19 4.23 45.99
N ARG A 424 -17.96 3.49 46.79
CA ARG A 424 -19.21 4.02 47.39
C ARG A 424 -18.85 5.10 48.41
N ILE A 425 -18.97 6.36 48.02
CA ILE A 425 -19.01 7.47 48.96
C ILE A 425 -20.33 7.37 49.74
N THR A 426 -20.24 7.07 51.03
CA THR A 426 -21.39 7.05 51.95
C THR A 426 -21.81 8.48 52.28
N SER A 427 -22.96 8.90 51.75
CA SER A 427 -23.50 10.24 51.98
C SER A 427 -24.04 10.38 53.41
N SER A 428 -23.25 11.02 54.29
CA SER A 428 -23.76 11.59 55.54
C SER A 428 -24.53 12.88 55.25
N SER A 429 -25.62 13.12 55.99
CA SER A 429 -26.53 14.22 55.75
C SER A 429 -26.07 15.53 56.40
N SER A 430 -26.13 16.62 55.63
CA SER A 430 -26.12 17.99 56.16
C SER A 430 -27.05 18.89 55.30
N SER A 431 -27.39 20.07 55.82
CA SER A 431 -28.65 20.76 55.49
C SER A 431 -28.61 21.67 54.25
N ARG A 432 -29.80 21.83 53.64
CA ARG A 432 -30.04 22.78 52.55
C ARG A 432 -29.91 24.23 53.03
N THR A 433 -29.30 25.08 52.20
CA THR A 433 -29.60 26.53 52.12
C THR A 433 -29.70 26.93 50.65
N SER A 434 -30.47 27.98 50.35
CA SER A 434 -30.87 28.35 48.98
C SER A 434 -30.24 29.67 48.51
N PRO A 435 -29.81 29.78 47.24
CA PRO A 435 -29.43 31.04 46.63
C PRO A 435 -30.65 31.79 46.05
N SER A 436 -30.58 33.12 46.06
CA SER A 436 -31.47 34.02 45.32
C SER A 436 -30.62 34.97 44.44
N PRO A 437 -31.16 35.59 43.39
CA PRO A 437 -30.35 36.10 42.29
C PRO A 437 -29.78 37.50 42.55
N ILE A 438 -28.56 37.75 42.05
CA ILE A 438 -27.93 39.08 41.98
C ILE A 438 -27.51 39.37 40.54
N SER A 439 -27.55 40.65 40.16
CA SER A 439 -27.52 41.12 38.77
C SER A 439 -26.22 41.81 38.37
N ARG A 440 -25.93 41.77 37.05
CA ARG A 440 -25.19 42.76 36.22
C ARG A 440 -23.97 43.49 36.82
N LEU A 441 -22.84 43.42 36.12
CA LEU A 441 -22.15 44.62 35.62
C LEU A 441 -21.09 44.25 34.55
N PHE A 442 -21.07 44.98 33.43
CA PHE A 442 -20.02 44.98 32.41
C PHE A 442 -19.72 46.44 32.03
N PRO A 443 -18.46 46.89 31.99
CA PRO A 443 -18.10 48.19 31.40
C PRO A 443 -17.85 48.04 29.89
N SER A 444 -18.29 49.04 29.12
CA SER A 444 -18.03 49.16 27.69
C SER A 444 -16.85 50.11 27.40
N PHE A 445 -16.22 49.97 26.24
CA PHE A 445 -15.25 50.94 25.72
C PHE A 445 -15.63 51.39 24.30
N HIS A 446 -15.26 52.63 23.96
CA HIS A 446 -15.72 53.34 22.76
C HIS A 446 -14.86 53.12 21.52
N SER A 447 -15.47 53.27 20.35
CA SER A 447 -14.81 53.54 19.07
C SER A 447 -14.82 55.04 18.76
N HIS A 448 -13.88 55.50 17.91
CA HIS A 448 -13.84 56.87 17.40
C HIS A 448 -13.80 56.89 15.86
N ASN A 449 -14.54 57.84 15.27
CA ASN A 449 -14.72 58.05 13.82
C ASN A 449 -14.22 59.43 13.40
N ILE A 450 -13.42 59.53 12.33
CA ILE A 450 -13.34 60.65 11.35
C ILE A 450 -12.89 59.98 10.02
N ARG A 451 -13.59 60.00 8.86
CA ARG A 451 -13.92 61.09 7.88
C ARG A 451 -12.66 61.85 7.38
N GLN A 452 -12.52 62.37 6.14
CA GLN A 452 -13.28 62.41 4.86
C GLN A 452 -12.26 62.83 3.73
N ALA A 453 -12.50 62.96 2.40
CA ALA A 453 -13.70 62.92 1.55
C ALA A 453 -13.45 62.30 0.13
N TYR A 454 -13.18 63.11 -0.91
CA TYR A 454 -13.20 62.76 -2.35
C TYR A 454 -12.24 63.65 -3.17
N GLY A 455 -11.85 63.23 -4.40
CA GLY A 455 -11.25 64.11 -5.42
C GLY A 455 -10.93 63.40 -6.74
N THR A 456 -11.32 63.97 -7.89
CA THR A 456 -11.10 63.40 -9.24
C THR A 456 -10.69 64.46 -10.27
N ARG A 457 -9.74 64.15 -11.18
CA ARG A 457 -9.75 64.49 -12.64
C ARG A 457 -8.44 64.11 -13.35
N PHE A 458 -8.55 63.94 -14.68
CA PHE A 458 -7.46 63.80 -15.65
C PHE A 458 -6.75 65.14 -15.94
N PRO A 459 -5.60 65.13 -16.63
CA PRO A 459 -5.65 65.50 -18.05
C PRO A 459 -4.92 64.52 -18.99
N SER A 460 -5.12 64.71 -20.30
CA SER A 460 -4.47 63.98 -21.40
C SER A 460 -3.34 64.80 -22.04
N GLY A 461 -2.42 64.14 -22.75
CA GLY A 461 -1.35 64.81 -23.51
C GLY A 461 -0.60 63.85 -24.45
N ILE A 462 -0.39 64.26 -25.70
CA ILE A 462 0.30 63.49 -26.75
C ILE A 462 1.72 64.03 -26.93
N GLY A 463 2.71 63.16 -27.11
CA GLY A 463 4.07 63.59 -27.46
C GLY A 463 5.05 62.44 -27.74
N CYS A 464 5.26 62.10 -29.02
CA CYS A 464 6.28 61.16 -29.44
C CYS A 464 7.44 61.88 -30.14
N LYS A 465 8.69 61.67 -29.70
CA LYS A 465 9.92 61.84 -30.49
C LYS A 465 11.09 61.11 -29.84
N ALA A 466 12.03 60.66 -30.67
CA ALA A 466 13.12 59.77 -30.26
C ALA A 466 14.43 60.50 -29.93
N ALA A 467 15.27 59.84 -29.14
CA ALA A 467 16.71 60.10 -29.04
C ALA A 467 17.45 58.75 -28.98
N GLN A 468 18.56 58.63 -29.70
CA GLN A 468 19.45 57.46 -29.64
C GLN A 468 20.56 57.71 -28.61
N THR A 469 20.88 56.71 -27.78
CA THR A 469 22.17 56.60 -27.08
C THR A 469 22.59 55.13 -27.02
N ALA A 470 23.89 54.88 -27.15
CA ALA A 470 24.45 53.53 -27.32
C ALA A 470 24.70 52.79 -25.98
N VAL A 471 24.99 51.49 -26.11
CA VAL A 471 25.21 50.51 -25.03
C VAL A 471 26.55 50.74 -24.30
N PRO A 472 26.57 50.56 -22.97
CA PRO A 472 27.64 49.82 -22.29
C PRO A 472 27.10 48.49 -21.74
N GLY A 473 27.88 47.42 -21.85
CA GLY A 473 27.38 46.05 -21.61
C GLY A 473 27.17 45.67 -20.15
N SER A 474 26.05 45.01 -19.86
CA SER A 474 25.85 44.17 -18.67
C SER A 474 26.14 42.71 -19.00
N GLY A 475 26.87 42.00 -18.13
CA GLY A 475 27.30 40.63 -18.39
C GLY A 475 26.14 39.64 -18.62
N ILE A 476 26.36 38.70 -19.55
CA ILE A 476 25.44 37.58 -19.81
C ILE A 476 25.39 36.70 -18.56
N LYS A 477 24.33 36.81 -17.76
CA LYS A 477 23.88 35.68 -16.95
C LYS A 477 23.43 34.60 -17.93
N ALA A 478 23.88 33.36 -17.74
CA ALA A 478 23.35 32.25 -18.50
C ALA A 478 21.85 32.14 -18.21
N GLU A 479 21.02 32.25 -19.23
CA GLU A 479 19.59 31.97 -19.09
C GLU A 479 19.43 30.48 -18.81
N GLU A 480 18.77 30.15 -17.70
CA GLU A 480 18.33 28.78 -17.44
C GLU A 480 17.35 28.38 -18.55
N LYS A 481 17.78 27.48 -19.44
CA LYS A 481 16.90 26.89 -20.43
C LYS A 481 15.74 26.24 -19.67
N LYS A 482 14.52 26.78 -19.84
CA LYS A 482 13.30 26.07 -19.48
C LYS A 482 13.38 24.67 -20.10
N LYS A 483 13.41 23.62 -19.26
CA LYS A 483 13.14 22.23 -19.70
C LYS A 483 11.85 22.30 -20.52
N SER A 484 11.83 21.72 -21.72
CA SER A 484 10.58 21.70 -22.49
C SER A 484 9.57 20.81 -21.77
N GLU A 485 8.30 21.21 -21.81
CA GLU A 485 7.19 20.63 -21.03
C GLU A 485 6.92 19.14 -21.32
N TYR A 486 7.60 18.58 -22.33
CA TYR A 486 7.51 17.19 -22.79
C TYR A 486 8.80 16.38 -22.59
N GLN A 487 9.87 16.95 -22.01
CA GLN A 487 11.15 16.24 -21.85
C GLN A 487 11.17 15.37 -20.57
N ILE A 488 10.39 14.29 -20.61
CA ILE A 488 10.37 13.26 -19.56
C ILE A 488 11.70 12.49 -19.58
N GLU A 489 12.37 12.42 -18.43
CA GLU A 489 13.55 11.58 -18.21
C GLU A 489 13.13 10.20 -17.69
N ASN A 490 13.70 9.13 -18.25
CA ASN A 490 13.54 7.76 -17.76
C ASN A 490 14.87 7.20 -17.23
N LEU A 491 14.80 6.10 -16.47
CA LEU A 491 15.94 5.48 -15.80
C LEU A 491 17.09 5.16 -16.77
N THR A 492 16.79 4.60 -17.96
CA THR A 492 17.82 4.31 -18.97
C THR A 492 18.52 5.57 -19.48
N THR A 493 17.78 6.64 -19.76
CA THR A 493 18.37 7.92 -20.21
C THR A 493 19.18 8.58 -19.10
N TRP A 494 18.71 8.48 -17.85
CA TRP A 494 19.44 8.98 -16.69
C TRP A 494 20.75 8.20 -16.47
N LEU A 495 20.73 6.86 -16.52
CA LEU A 495 21.93 6.02 -16.39
C LEU A 495 22.96 6.35 -17.48
N LEU A 496 22.53 6.48 -18.74
CA LEU A 496 23.41 6.88 -19.86
C LEU A 496 24.03 8.27 -19.65
N LYS A 497 23.35 9.20 -18.97
CA LYS A 497 23.93 10.48 -18.56
C LYS A 497 24.95 10.34 -17.41
N GLN A 498 24.72 9.42 -16.47
CA GLN A 498 25.69 9.15 -15.40
C GLN A 498 26.96 8.48 -15.96
N GLU A 499 26.82 7.59 -16.95
CA GLU A 499 27.94 7.02 -17.71
C GLU A 499 28.72 8.12 -18.45
N GLN A 500 28.03 8.96 -19.24
CA GLN A 500 28.65 10.08 -19.97
C GLN A 500 29.31 11.13 -19.06
N ALA A 501 28.85 11.26 -17.80
CA ALA A 501 29.45 12.12 -16.80
C ALA A 501 30.64 11.48 -16.06
N GLY A 502 30.95 10.21 -16.31
CA GLY A 502 31.98 9.45 -15.58
C GLY A 502 31.62 9.20 -14.11
N ASN A 503 30.31 9.15 -13.79
CA ASN A 503 29.82 8.83 -12.44
C ASN A 503 29.67 7.32 -12.22
N ILE A 504 29.43 6.56 -13.28
CA ILE A 504 29.39 5.09 -13.34
C ILE A 504 30.05 4.64 -14.66
N ASP A 505 30.38 3.35 -14.77
CA ASP A 505 30.80 2.76 -16.05
C ASP A 505 29.63 2.06 -16.79
N ALA A 506 29.92 1.54 -17.98
CA ALA A 506 28.96 0.82 -18.81
C ALA A 506 28.56 -0.57 -18.23
N GLU A 507 29.38 -1.19 -17.37
CA GLU A 507 29.08 -2.48 -16.76
C GLU A 507 28.08 -2.33 -15.61
N LEU A 508 28.30 -1.36 -14.72
CA LEU A 508 27.36 -0.99 -13.65
C LEU A 508 26.03 -0.50 -14.24
N THR A 509 26.06 0.22 -15.37
CA THR A 509 24.87 0.59 -16.14
C THR A 509 24.06 -0.63 -16.59
N ILE A 510 24.72 -1.72 -17.01
CA ILE A 510 24.08 -2.99 -17.35
C ILE A 510 23.52 -3.68 -16.10
N VAL A 511 24.28 -3.78 -15.01
CA VAL A 511 23.83 -4.42 -13.75
C VAL A 511 22.58 -3.72 -13.20
N LEU A 512 22.57 -2.38 -13.16
CA LEU A 512 21.42 -1.59 -12.73
C LEU A 512 20.20 -1.75 -13.66
N SER A 513 20.43 -1.93 -14.96
CA SER A 513 19.37 -2.22 -15.93
C SER A 513 18.77 -3.62 -15.73
N SER A 514 19.58 -4.63 -15.41
CA SER A 514 19.14 -5.98 -15.04
C SER A 514 18.31 -5.99 -13.74
N ILE A 515 18.75 -5.27 -12.72
CA ILE A 515 18.02 -5.11 -11.46
C ILE A 515 16.66 -4.42 -11.71
N SER A 516 16.64 -3.36 -12.51
CA SER A 516 15.41 -2.69 -12.92
C SER A 516 14.44 -3.64 -13.65
N LEU A 517 14.94 -4.51 -14.54
CA LEU A 517 14.13 -5.50 -15.24
C LEU A 517 13.51 -6.53 -14.28
N ALA A 518 14.28 -7.06 -13.32
CA ALA A 518 13.75 -7.95 -12.29
C ALA A 518 12.62 -7.27 -11.50
N CYS A 519 12.80 -6.02 -11.06
CA CYS A 519 11.78 -5.25 -10.37
C CYS A 519 10.50 -5.03 -11.20
N LYS A 520 10.62 -4.76 -12.52
CA LYS A 520 9.45 -4.67 -13.43
C LYS A 520 8.69 -6.00 -13.51
N GLN A 521 9.41 -7.13 -13.55
CA GLN A 521 8.80 -8.47 -13.59
C GLN A 521 8.10 -8.83 -12.27
N ILE A 522 8.75 -8.56 -11.13
CA ILE A 522 8.20 -8.81 -9.78
C ILE A 522 6.92 -7.98 -9.56
N ALA A 523 6.91 -6.70 -9.94
CA ALA A 523 5.71 -5.87 -9.92
C ALA A 523 4.55 -6.46 -10.76
N SER A 524 4.84 -6.96 -11.96
CA SER A 524 3.84 -7.59 -12.84
C SER A 524 3.26 -8.91 -12.29
N LEU A 525 4.00 -9.60 -11.40
CA LEU A 525 3.52 -10.78 -10.69
C LEU A 525 2.73 -10.38 -9.43
N LEU A 526 3.21 -9.42 -8.64
CA LEU A 526 2.53 -8.91 -7.45
C LEU A 526 1.14 -8.34 -7.76
N GLN A 527 0.97 -7.65 -8.88
CA GLN A 527 -0.32 -7.12 -9.36
C GLN A 527 -1.37 -8.18 -9.73
N ARG A 528 -0.96 -9.45 -9.91
CA ARG A 528 -1.83 -10.55 -10.35
C ARG A 528 -1.74 -11.78 -9.43
N SER A 529 -1.00 -11.68 -8.32
CA SER A 529 -0.62 -12.77 -7.42
C SER A 529 -1.80 -13.69 -7.03
N SER A 530 -2.92 -13.05 -6.70
CA SER A 530 -4.18 -13.69 -6.28
C SER A 530 -4.95 -14.36 -7.43
N ILE A 531 -4.72 -13.93 -8.67
CA ILE A 531 -5.36 -14.47 -9.89
C ILE A 531 -4.60 -15.71 -10.38
N ILE A 532 -3.26 -15.65 -10.37
CA ILE A 532 -2.38 -16.77 -10.77
C ILE A 532 -1.98 -17.69 -9.59
N ASN A 533 -2.64 -17.56 -8.43
CA ASN A 533 -2.48 -18.41 -7.25
C ASN A 533 -1.04 -18.52 -6.71
N LEU A 534 -0.30 -17.41 -6.77
CA LEU A 534 1.05 -17.30 -6.19
C LEU A 534 1.05 -16.94 -4.69
N ASN A 535 -0.09 -16.55 -4.13
CA ASN A 535 -0.24 -16.32 -2.68
C ASN A 535 -0.04 -17.61 -1.87
N GLY A 536 0.23 -17.45 -0.57
CA GLY A 536 0.42 -18.53 0.39
C GLY A 536 1.85 -19.05 0.46
N ALA A 537 2.09 -19.93 1.43
CA ALA A 537 3.39 -20.56 1.62
C ALA A 537 3.75 -21.49 0.45
N GLN A 538 5.04 -21.60 0.17
CA GLN A 538 5.62 -22.57 -0.76
C GLN A 538 5.61 -23.99 -0.19
N GLY A 539 5.54 -24.13 1.15
CA GLY A 539 5.66 -25.40 1.87
C GLY A 539 7.11 -25.73 2.27
N THR A 540 8.05 -24.88 1.90
CA THR A 540 9.43 -24.82 2.40
C THR A 540 9.55 -23.82 3.54
N ILE A 541 10.46 -24.13 4.46
CA ILE A 541 10.94 -23.21 5.49
C ILE A 541 12.33 -22.76 5.02
N ASN A 542 12.63 -21.45 5.05
CA ASN A 542 13.97 -20.97 4.69
C ASN A 542 14.99 -21.28 5.79
N ILE A 543 16.26 -21.00 5.49
CA ILE A 543 17.42 -21.29 6.33
C ILE A 543 17.38 -20.53 7.68
N GLN A 544 16.58 -19.45 7.74
CA GLN A 544 16.28 -18.62 8.90
C GLN A 544 15.18 -19.20 9.81
N GLY A 545 14.46 -20.23 9.36
CA GLY A 545 13.34 -20.83 10.09
C GLY A 545 11.99 -20.14 9.87
N GLU A 546 11.83 -19.40 8.76
CA GLU A 546 10.64 -18.62 8.39
C GLU A 546 9.90 -19.30 7.21
N ASP A 547 8.55 -19.27 7.19
CA ASP A 547 7.74 -19.92 6.12
C ASP A 547 7.78 -19.10 4.81
N GLN A 548 8.50 -19.58 3.78
CA GLN A 548 8.62 -18.88 2.48
C GLN A 548 7.28 -18.74 1.76
N LYS A 549 7.01 -17.59 1.13
CA LYS A 549 5.95 -17.45 0.12
C LYS A 549 6.46 -17.90 -1.24
N LYS A 550 5.56 -18.33 -2.13
CA LYS A 550 5.94 -18.70 -3.51
C LYS A 550 6.58 -17.53 -4.26
N LEU A 551 6.12 -16.30 -3.98
CA LEU A 551 6.61 -15.08 -4.61
C LEU A 551 8.01 -14.67 -4.17
N ASP A 552 8.44 -15.02 -2.95
CA ASP A 552 9.78 -14.71 -2.45
C ASP A 552 10.81 -15.52 -3.26
N VAL A 553 10.58 -16.84 -3.35
CA VAL A 553 11.36 -17.79 -4.16
C VAL A 553 11.40 -17.39 -5.64
N ILE A 554 10.24 -17.09 -6.24
CA ILE A 554 10.18 -16.65 -7.66
C ILE A 554 10.94 -15.33 -7.85
N SER A 555 10.88 -14.41 -6.88
CA SER A 555 11.59 -13.13 -6.98
C SER A 555 13.11 -13.30 -6.86
N ASN A 556 13.57 -14.21 -5.99
CA ASN A 556 14.96 -14.64 -5.93
C ASN A 556 15.43 -15.23 -7.28
N GLU A 557 14.65 -16.13 -7.88
CA GLU A 557 14.94 -16.68 -9.22
C GLU A 557 15.02 -15.57 -10.28
N LEU A 558 14.09 -14.61 -10.30
CA LEU A 558 14.09 -13.51 -11.27
C LEU A 558 15.29 -12.58 -11.11
N PHE A 559 15.67 -12.21 -9.88
CA PHE A 559 16.89 -11.45 -9.62
C PHE A 559 18.13 -12.22 -10.08
N CYS A 560 18.30 -13.45 -9.63
CA CYS A 560 19.42 -14.31 -10.01
C CYS A 560 19.53 -14.47 -11.53
N ASN A 561 18.42 -14.70 -12.24
CA ASN A 561 18.43 -14.88 -13.69
C ASN A 561 18.73 -13.58 -14.45
N CYS A 562 18.22 -12.43 -14.00
CA CYS A 562 18.54 -11.12 -14.60
C CYS A 562 20.01 -10.70 -14.34
N LEU A 563 20.56 -11.05 -13.17
CA LEU A 563 21.95 -10.78 -12.82
C LEU A 563 22.93 -11.72 -13.56
N ARG A 564 22.66 -13.03 -13.64
CA ARG A 564 23.48 -13.98 -14.42
C ARG A 564 23.51 -13.60 -15.90
N SER A 565 22.34 -13.36 -16.50
CA SER A 565 22.23 -12.97 -17.92
C SER A 565 22.81 -11.58 -18.25
N SER A 566 23.19 -10.77 -17.25
CA SER A 566 23.95 -9.52 -17.46
C SER A 566 25.38 -9.78 -17.96
N GLY A 567 25.99 -10.91 -17.59
CA GLY A 567 27.41 -11.19 -17.80
C GLY A 567 28.40 -10.31 -17.00
N ARG A 568 27.90 -9.39 -16.14
CA ARG A 568 28.71 -8.39 -15.40
C ARG A 568 28.73 -8.57 -13.87
N THR A 569 27.81 -9.38 -13.34
CA THR A 569 27.71 -9.67 -11.89
C THR A 569 28.50 -10.94 -11.58
N GLY A 570 29.67 -10.84 -10.96
CA GLY A 570 30.55 -11.98 -10.67
C GLY A 570 30.11 -12.79 -9.45
N ILE A 571 29.59 -12.13 -8.41
CA ILE A 571 29.06 -12.78 -7.20
C ILE A 571 27.67 -12.23 -6.87
N ILE A 572 26.75 -13.14 -6.55
CA ILE A 572 25.38 -12.84 -6.14
C ILE A 572 25.18 -13.35 -4.70
N ALA A 573 24.61 -12.53 -3.81
CA ALA A 573 24.14 -12.97 -2.49
C ALA A 573 22.70 -12.50 -2.23
N SER A 574 21.90 -13.37 -1.62
CA SER A 574 20.45 -13.17 -1.40
C SER A 574 20.10 -13.38 0.08
N GLU A 575 18.94 -12.90 0.51
CA GLU A 575 18.31 -13.33 1.77
C GLU A 575 18.02 -14.83 1.76
N GLU A 576 17.58 -15.36 0.62
CA GLU A 576 16.96 -16.69 0.49
C GLU A 576 17.95 -17.84 0.15
N GLU A 577 19.27 -17.58 0.12
CA GLU A 577 20.32 -18.53 -0.27
C GLU A 577 21.38 -18.65 0.84
N ASP A 578 21.79 -19.88 1.22
CA ASP A 578 22.79 -20.15 2.29
C ASP A 578 24.18 -19.54 2.04
N VAL A 579 24.57 -19.43 0.77
CA VAL A 579 25.92 -19.07 0.33
C VAL A 579 25.88 -18.18 -0.91
N PRO A 580 26.89 -17.33 -1.15
CA PRO A 580 26.93 -16.52 -2.35
C PRO A 580 27.14 -17.41 -3.57
N VAL A 581 26.38 -17.15 -4.63
CA VAL A 581 26.53 -17.84 -5.91
C VAL A 581 27.54 -17.07 -6.75
N ALA A 582 28.73 -17.65 -6.93
CA ALA A 582 29.65 -17.23 -7.99
C ALA A 582 29.03 -17.53 -9.35
N VAL A 583 29.13 -16.60 -10.30
CA VAL A 583 28.52 -16.74 -11.62
C VAL A 583 29.56 -17.25 -12.62
N GLU A 584 29.68 -18.57 -12.71
CA GLU A 584 30.59 -19.30 -13.62
C GLU A 584 30.45 -18.89 -15.09
N GLU A 585 29.27 -18.40 -15.49
CA GLU A 585 28.97 -17.93 -16.86
C GLU A 585 29.46 -16.50 -17.15
N THR A 586 30.11 -15.80 -16.20
CA THR A 586 30.63 -14.45 -16.44
C THR A 586 31.97 -14.42 -17.16
N TYR A 587 32.00 -13.77 -18.32
CA TYR A 587 33.23 -13.54 -19.09
C TYR A 587 34.13 -12.44 -18.50
N SER A 588 33.59 -11.57 -17.62
CA SER A 588 34.33 -10.50 -16.92
C SER A 588 33.52 -9.89 -15.77
N GLY A 589 33.02 -10.71 -14.83
CA GLY A 589 32.07 -10.28 -13.80
C GLY A 589 32.71 -9.45 -12.68
N ASN A 590 32.83 -8.13 -12.85
CA ASN A 590 33.51 -7.25 -11.88
C ASN A 590 32.67 -6.87 -10.64
N TYR A 591 31.34 -7.05 -10.66
CA TYR A 591 30.46 -6.52 -9.61
C TYR A 591 29.89 -7.59 -8.67
N ILE A 592 29.78 -7.25 -7.39
CA ILE A 592 29.12 -8.05 -6.35
C ILE A 592 27.76 -7.43 -6.04
N VAL A 593 26.69 -8.20 -6.15
CA VAL A 593 25.32 -7.74 -5.86
C VAL A 593 24.73 -8.51 -4.68
N VAL A 594 24.32 -7.78 -3.65
CA VAL A 594 23.58 -8.29 -2.50
C VAL A 594 22.13 -7.80 -2.56
N PHE A 595 21.14 -8.65 -2.31
CA PHE A 595 19.74 -8.24 -2.37
C PHE A 595 18.80 -8.97 -1.40
N ASP A 596 17.70 -8.30 -1.05
CA ASP A 596 16.49 -8.91 -0.50
C ASP A 596 15.43 -8.93 -1.62
N PRO A 597 14.95 -10.11 -2.05
CA PRO A 597 13.99 -10.21 -3.14
C PRO A 597 12.63 -9.60 -2.80
N ILE A 598 12.09 -9.80 -1.58
CA ILE A 598 10.85 -9.16 -1.10
C ILE A 598 10.91 -8.93 0.43
N ASP A 599 11.36 -7.73 0.82
CA ASP A 599 11.09 -7.18 2.14
C ASP A 599 9.57 -7.06 2.36
N GLY A 600 9.16 -7.47 3.56
CA GLY A 600 7.77 -7.44 3.98
C GLY A 600 6.92 -8.56 3.36
N SER A 601 7.49 -9.70 2.95
CA SER A 601 6.78 -10.87 2.37
C SER A 601 5.47 -11.27 3.09
N ALA A 602 5.39 -11.05 4.41
CA ALA A 602 4.18 -11.18 5.22
C ALA A 602 2.98 -10.29 4.76
N ASN A 603 3.18 -9.33 3.87
CA ASN A 603 2.16 -8.46 3.28
C ASN A 603 1.64 -8.95 1.91
N ILE A 604 2.25 -9.98 1.31
CA ILE A 604 1.93 -10.47 -0.05
C ILE A 604 0.49 -10.98 -0.16
N ASP A 605 0.06 -11.87 0.74
CA ASP A 605 -1.26 -12.53 0.66
C ASP A 605 -2.44 -11.55 0.84
N ILE A 606 -2.15 -10.36 1.35
CA ILE A 606 -3.09 -9.27 1.64
C ILE A 606 -2.85 -8.05 0.75
N ALA A 607 -2.06 -8.20 -0.32
CA ALA A 607 -1.77 -7.16 -1.32
C ALA A 607 -1.37 -5.79 -0.72
N LEU A 608 -0.62 -5.78 0.39
CA LEU A 608 -0.09 -4.56 0.99
C LEU A 608 1.30 -4.21 0.43
N THR A 609 1.84 -3.08 0.88
CA THR A 609 3.18 -2.60 0.54
C THR A 609 4.26 -3.64 0.85
N THR A 610 5.08 -3.93 -0.15
CA THR A 610 6.34 -4.71 -0.08
C THR A 610 7.43 -3.98 -0.87
N GLY A 611 8.64 -4.53 -0.93
CA GLY A 611 9.66 -4.03 -1.86
C GLY A 611 10.87 -4.95 -1.98
N SER A 612 11.69 -4.79 -3.03
CA SER A 612 13.01 -5.42 -3.12
C SER A 612 14.09 -4.44 -2.69
N ILE A 613 15.17 -4.92 -2.06
CA ILE A 613 16.32 -4.10 -1.62
C ILE A 613 17.58 -4.59 -2.34
N PHE A 614 18.47 -3.70 -2.76
CA PHE A 614 19.75 -4.11 -3.36
C PHE A 614 20.93 -3.19 -3.00
N GLY A 615 22.10 -3.79 -2.83
CA GLY A 615 23.39 -3.12 -2.70
C GLY A 615 24.38 -3.68 -3.71
N ILE A 616 25.26 -2.82 -4.25
CA ILE A 616 26.28 -3.18 -5.22
C ILE A 616 27.65 -2.75 -4.70
N TYR A 617 28.56 -3.72 -4.57
CA TYR A 617 29.95 -3.51 -4.20
C TYR A 617 30.86 -3.75 -5.40
N GLY A 618 32.04 -3.12 -5.37
CA GLY A 618 33.15 -3.50 -6.24
C GLY A 618 33.87 -4.75 -5.72
N PRO A 619 34.84 -5.27 -6.49
CA PRO A 619 35.75 -6.30 -5.99
C PRO A 619 36.73 -5.66 -4.99
N ASP A 620 36.95 -6.30 -3.85
CA ASP A 620 37.92 -5.78 -2.87
C ASP A 620 39.34 -6.14 -3.28
N ASN A 621 40.19 -5.12 -3.48
CA ASN A 621 41.60 -5.29 -3.79
C ASN A 621 42.40 -6.00 -2.69
N GLN A 622 41.88 -6.08 -1.45
CA GLN A 622 42.49 -6.87 -0.36
C GLN A 622 42.04 -8.34 -0.38
N CYS A 623 40.99 -8.67 -1.13
CA CYS A 623 40.47 -10.03 -1.32
C CYS A 623 40.80 -10.62 -2.72
N LEU A 624 41.66 -9.93 -3.49
CA LEU A 624 42.30 -10.49 -4.68
C LEU A 624 43.22 -11.65 -4.28
N VAL A 625 42.94 -12.84 -4.80
CA VAL A 625 43.78 -14.04 -4.66
C VAL A 625 44.06 -14.57 -6.06
N ASP A 626 45.32 -14.89 -6.36
CA ASP A 626 45.70 -15.44 -7.67
C ASP A 626 45.02 -16.79 -7.92
N PHE A 627 44.46 -16.98 -9.13
CA PHE A 627 43.58 -18.12 -9.48
C PHE A 627 44.34 -19.42 -9.84
N ASP A 628 45.63 -19.52 -9.51
CA ASP A 628 46.54 -20.58 -10.00
C ASP A 628 46.57 -21.87 -9.14
N GLU A 629 45.76 -22.00 -8.08
CA GLU A 629 45.74 -23.18 -7.20
C GLU A 629 44.43 -24.01 -7.27
N ASP A 630 44.55 -25.28 -7.68
CA ASP A 630 43.51 -26.32 -7.62
C ASP A 630 42.94 -26.44 -6.20
N SER A 631 41.75 -25.88 -5.98
CA SER A 631 41.16 -25.71 -4.64
C SER A 631 39.71 -26.18 -4.58
N GLY A 632 39.31 -26.66 -3.41
CA GLY A 632 38.05 -27.39 -3.20
C GLY A 632 36.80 -26.50 -3.27
N LEU A 633 35.63 -27.12 -3.44
CA LEU A 633 34.32 -26.45 -3.39
C LEU A 633 34.14 -25.63 -2.11
N ASP A 634 34.52 -26.19 -0.95
CA ASP A 634 34.44 -25.53 0.35
C ASP A 634 35.35 -24.28 0.42
N GLU A 635 36.52 -24.32 -0.22
CA GLU A 635 37.46 -23.18 -0.30
C GLU A 635 36.96 -22.10 -1.28
N ALA A 636 36.36 -22.50 -2.39
CA ALA A 636 35.69 -21.59 -3.32
C ALA A 636 34.52 -20.85 -2.65
N GLN A 637 33.70 -21.56 -1.86
CA GLN A 637 32.63 -20.95 -1.06
C GLN A 637 33.19 -19.99 -0.01
N ALA A 638 34.23 -20.38 0.74
CA ALA A 638 34.89 -19.50 1.71
C ALA A 638 35.42 -18.21 1.08
N ARG A 639 36.06 -18.28 -0.11
CA ARG A 639 36.51 -17.10 -0.87
C ARG A 639 35.37 -16.18 -1.29
N CYS A 640 34.21 -16.73 -1.67
CA CYS A 640 33.03 -15.94 -2.04
C CYS A 640 32.42 -15.23 -0.83
N ILE A 641 32.34 -15.91 0.32
CA ILE A 641 31.84 -15.32 1.59
C ILE A 641 32.70 -14.11 2.00
N VAL A 642 34.03 -14.25 1.96
CA VAL A 642 34.96 -13.17 2.32
C VAL A 642 34.80 -11.95 1.41
N ASN A 643 34.71 -12.14 0.08
CA ASN A 643 34.53 -11.04 -0.88
C ASN A 643 33.20 -10.28 -0.72
N VAL A 644 32.15 -10.96 -0.23
CA VAL A 644 30.80 -10.41 -0.03
C VAL A 644 30.67 -9.66 1.30
N CYS A 645 31.42 -10.04 2.33
CA CYS A 645 31.39 -9.43 3.66
C CYS A 645 32.15 -8.07 3.72
N GLN A 646 31.74 -7.10 2.92
CA GLN A 646 32.30 -5.73 2.92
C GLN A 646 31.47 -4.77 3.80
N PRO A 647 32.10 -3.78 4.47
CA PRO A 647 31.36 -2.72 5.16
C PRO A 647 30.50 -1.90 4.19
N GLY A 648 29.35 -1.42 4.66
CA GLY A 648 28.41 -0.62 3.85
C GLY A 648 29.01 0.68 3.29
N SER A 649 30.13 1.16 3.84
CA SER A 649 30.93 2.26 3.26
C SER A 649 31.44 1.98 1.85
N ASN A 650 31.56 0.71 1.45
CA ASN A 650 32.13 0.28 0.18
C ASN A 650 31.08 0.16 -0.94
N LEU A 651 29.80 0.43 -0.65
CA LEU A 651 28.73 0.42 -1.64
C LEU A 651 29.00 1.45 -2.76
N LEU A 652 29.09 0.98 -4.00
CA LEU A 652 29.20 1.81 -5.20
C LEU A 652 27.82 2.34 -5.63
N ALA A 653 26.79 1.51 -5.44
CA ALA A 653 25.39 1.89 -5.59
C ALA A 653 24.52 1.10 -4.61
N ALA A 654 23.38 1.69 -4.23
CA ALA A 654 22.36 1.03 -3.44
C ALA A 654 20.98 1.53 -3.86
N GLY A 655 19.95 0.72 -3.61
CA GLY A 655 18.59 1.05 -3.98
C GLY A 655 17.52 0.12 -3.42
N TYR A 656 16.28 0.44 -3.74
CA TYR A 656 15.12 -0.42 -3.52
C TYR A 656 14.10 -0.22 -4.63
N CYS A 657 13.21 -1.19 -4.83
CA CYS A 657 11.97 -0.98 -5.56
C CYS A 657 10.78 -1.21 -4.63
N LEU A 658 10.01 -0.15 -4.39
CA LEU A 658 8.76 -0.19 -3.65
C LEU A 658 7.65 -0.77 -4.54
N TYR A 659 6.89 -1.73 -4.03
CA TYR A 659 5.70 -2.28 -4.67
C TYR A 659 4.47 -1.97 -3.81
N SER A 660 3.65 -1.03 -4.27
CA SER A 660 2.55 -0.45 -3.48
C SER A 660 1.57 0.25 -4.43
N SER A 661 0.84 1.27 -3.96
CA SER A 661 -0.11 2.07 -4.73
C SER A 661 0.51 2.70 -5.99
N SER A 662 1.81 2.98 -5.97
CA SER A 662 2.69 3.09 -7.14
C SER A 662 3.87 2.13 -7.01
N VAL A 663 4.53 1.81 -8.14
CA VAL A 663 5.82 1.10 -8.16
C VAL A 663 6.94 2.13 -8.31
N VAL A 664 7.87 2.18 -7.36
CA VAL A 664 8.88 3.25 -7.28
C VAL A 664 10.28 2.67 -7.07
N PHE A 665 11.13 2.80 -8.09
CA PHE A 665 12.54 2.42 -8.06
C PHE A 665 13.39 3.59 -7.55
N THR A 666 14.04 3.43 -6.40
CA THR A 666 14.85 4.47 -5.75
C THR A 666 16.30 4.01 -5.68
N ILE A 667 17.23 4.91 -6.04
CA ILE A 667 18.65 4.58 -6.20
C ILE A 667 19.56 5.72 -5.76
N SER A 668 20.74 5.37 -5.23
CA SER A 668 21.91 6.24 -5.15
C SER A 668 23.13 5.57 -5.77
N ILE A 669 23.96 6.39 -6.43
CA ILE A 669 25.29 6.04 -6.97
C ILE A 669 26.38 6.87 -6.26
N GLY A 670 26.22 7.08 -4.95
CA GLY A 670 27.15 7.87 -4.12
C GLY A 670 27.07 9.40 -4.32
N LYS A 671 26.10 9.89 -5.11
CA LYS A 671 25.92 11.31 -5.48
C LYS A 671 24.45 11.74 -5.37
N GLY A 672 23.87 11.61 -4.17
CA GLY A 672 22.46 11.94 -3.93
C GLY A 672 21.50 10.78 -4.23
N VAL A 673 20.19 11.02 -4.12
CA VAL A 673 19.15 9.95 -4.18
C VAL A 673 18.07 10.30 -5.19
N PHE A 674 17.78 9.40 -6.12
CA PHE A 674 16.82 9.61 -7.21
C PHE A 674 15.73 8.55 -7.15
N ALA A 675 14.47 8.95 -7.36
CA ALA A 675 13.35 8.01 -7.42
C ALA A 675 12.59 8.12 -8.75
N PHE A 676 12.29 6.96 -9.30
CA PHE A 676 11.62 6.78 -10.59
C PHE A 676 10.33 5.98 -10.40
N THR A 677 9.20 6.51 -10.85
CA THR A 677 7.91 5.83 -10.81
C THR A 677 7.67 5.10 -12.13
N LEU A 678 7.19 3.86 -12.08
CA LEU A 678 6.84 3.08 -13.27
C LEU A 678 5.56 3.64 -13.92
N ASP A 679 5.61 4.07 -15.19
CA ASP A 679 4.38 4.28 -15.97
C ASP A 679 3.98 2.92 -16.59
N PRO A 680 2.86 2.29 -16.16
CA PRO A 680 2.41 1.02 -16.71
C PRO A 680 2.00 1.13 -18.20
N THR A 681 1.75 2.34 -18.71
CA THR A 681 1.41 2.59 -20.13
C THR A 681 2.58 2.30 -21.06
N TYR A 682 3.81 2.53 -20.60
CA TYR A 682 5.04 2.38 -21.39
C TYR A 682 5.96 1.26 -20.85
N GLY A 683 5.70 0.75 -19.65
CA GLY A 683 6.57 -0.19 -18.97
C GLY A 683 7.90 0.41 -18.51
N GLU A 684 7.98 1.74 -18.37
CA GLU A 684 9.22 2.46 -18.08
C GLU A 684 9.23 3.27 -16.78
N PHE A 685 10.39 3.28 -16.14
CA PHE A 685 10.64 4.03 -14.92
C PHE A 685 10.96 5.50 -15.26
N VAL A 686 9.99 6.38 -15.00
CA VAL A 686 10.05 7.83 -15.22
C VAL A 686 10.59 8.51 -13.97
N LEU A 687 11.56 9.43 -14.12
CA LEU A 687 12.11 10.20 -13.01
C LEU A 687 11.03 11.11 -12.41
N THR A 688 10.68 10.89 -11.14
CA THR A 688 9.67 11.69 -10.42
C THR A 688 10.27 12.50 -9.28
N HIS A 689 11.45 12.14 -8.77
CA HIS A 689 12.14 12.87 -7.72
C HIS A 689 13.64 13.04 -8.04
N GLU A 690 14.06 14.29 -8.29
CA GLU A 690 15.46 14.70 -8.45
C GLU A 690 16.10 14.98 -7.07
N ASP A 691 17.21 14.30 -6.76
CA ASP A 691 18.05 14.46 -5.55
C ASP A 691 17.29 14.66 -4.20
N ILE A 692 16.54 13.63 -3.78
CA ILE A 692 15.76 13.62 -2.53
C ILE A 692 16.65 13.94 -1.33
N LYS A 693 16.29 14.99 -0.57
CA LYS A 693 16.87 15.31 0.73
C LYS A 693 15.89 15.03 1.85
N ILE A 694 16.31 14.24 2.84
CA ILE A 694 15.48 13.92 3.99
C ILE A 694 15.29 15.16 4.89
N PRO A 695 14.07 15.44 5.38
CA PRO A 695 13.86 16.51 6.35
C PRO A 695 14.71 16.33 7.61
N LYS A 696 15.31 17.42 8.13
CA LYS A 696 16.23 17.36 9.28
C LYS A 696 15.58 16.82 10.56
N SER A 697 14.30 17.12 10.74
CA SER A 697 13.39 16.55 11.75
C SER A 697 12.07 16.24 11.04
N GLY A 698 11.33 15.24 11.54
CA GLY A 698 9.97 14.93 11.08
C GLY A 698 9.15 14.33 12.23
N ARG A 699 7.83 14.49 12.18
CA ARG A 699 6.95 14.14 13.31
C ARG A 699 6.30 12.75 13.22
N ILE A 700 6.95 11.83 12.51
CA ILE A 700 6.57 10.42 12.42
C ILE A 700 7.62 9.58 13.15
N TYR A 701 7.19 8.55 13.87
CA TYR A 701 8.09 7.52 14.40
C TYR A 701 7.57 6.14 14.03
N SER A 702 8.48 5.20 13.79
CA SER A 702 8.13 3.87 13.31
C SER A 702 8.88 2.75 14.03
N PHE A 703 8.13 2.03 14.86
CA PHE A 703 8.60 0.97 15.75
C PHE A 703 7.46 -0.05 15.91
N ASN A 704 7.78 -1.36 15.98
CA ASN A 704 6.78 -2.37 16.34
C ASN A 704 6.50 -2.32 17.86
N GLU A 705 5.67 -1.38 18.29
CA GLU A 705 5.35 -1.14 19.71
C GLU A 705 4.72 -2.33 20.44
N GLY A 706 4.31 -3.39 19.73
CA GLY A 706 4.01 -4.70 20.32
C GLY A 706 5.16 -5.29 21.13
N ASN A 707 6.41 -4.93 20.81
CA ASN A 707 7.61 -5.38 21.51
C ASN A 707 8.06 -4.45 22.66
N TYR A 708 7.25 -3.46 23.05
CA TYR A 708 7.63 -2.41 24.03
C TYR A 708 8.24 -2.96 25.33
N ASP A 709 7.62 -3.99 25.92
CA ASP A 709 8.09 -4.60 27.17
C ASP A 709 9.29 -5.55 26.99
N LEU A 710 9.69 -5.82 25.75
CA LEU A 710 10.91 -6.57 25.41
C LEU A 710 12.15 -5.67 25.25
N TRP A 711 11.97 -4.34 25.27
CA TRP A 711 13.05 -3.36 25.20
C TRP A 711 13.59 -2.97 26.58
N ASP A 712 14.74 -2.30 26.59
CA ASP A 712 15.31 -1.67 27.77
C ASP A 712 14.58 -0.35 28.12
N ASP A 713 14.87 0.17 29.31
CA ASP A 713 14.16 1.34 29.83
C ASP A 713 14.65 2.66 29.21
N LYS A 714 15.83 2.68 28.57
CA LYS A 714 16.32 3.84 27.81
C LYS A 714 15.44 4.08 26.57
N LEU A 715 15.19 3.03 25.79
CA LEU A 715 14.32 3.13 24.61
C LEU A 715 12.85 3.36 24.99
N LYS A 716 12.37 2.78 26.10
CA LYS A 716 11.02 3.10 26.62
C LYS A 716 10.87 4.56 27.02
N ASN A 717 11.89 5.16 27.64
CA ASN A 717 11.90 6.58 27.97
C ASN A 717 11.84 7.46 26.69
N TYR A 718 12.56 7.08 25.63
CA TYR A 718 12.51 7.77 24.34
C TYR A 718 11.12 7.69 23.68
N LEU A 719 10.51 6.50 23.61
CA LEU A 719 9.15 6.34 23.09
C LEU A 719 8.11 7.06 23.96
N SER A 720 8.32 7.07 25.29
CA SER A 720 7.48 7.83 26.22
C SER A 720 7.59 9.35 26.03
N TYR A 721 8.74 9.85 25.55
CA TYR A 721 8.92 11.23 25.11
C TYR A 721 8.19 11.50 23.78
N LEU A 722 8.33 10.64 22.76
CA LEU A 722 7.67 10.82 21.46
C LEU A 722 6.13 10.88 21.55
N ARG A 723 5.57 10.08 22.46
CA ARG A 723 4.14 10.07 22.81
C ARG A 723 3.66 11.32 23.58
N GLN A 724 4.55 12.20 24.05
CA GLN A 724 4.13 13.45 24.69
C GLN A 724 3.65 14.48 23.66
N PRO A 725 2.60 15.25 23.96
CA PRO A 725 2.25 16.44 23.19
C PRO A 725 3.42 17.43 23.13
N GLY A 726 3.84 17.81 21.92
CA GLY A 726 4.79 18.90 21.72
C GLY A 726 4.14 20.27 21.94
N PRO A 727 4.89 21.38 21.78
CA PRO A 727 4.39 22.75 22.01
C PRO A 727 3.06 23.06 21.28
N ASN A 728 2.86 22.50 20.08
CA ASN A 728 1.66 22.69 19.26
C ASN A 728 0.51 21.74 19.65
N GLY A 729 0.52 21.16 20.86
CA GLY A 729 -0.51 20.23 21.38
C GLY A 729 -0.60 18.85 20.71
N LYS A 730 0.08 18.64 19.58
CA LYS A 730 0.16 17.35 18.87
C LYS A 730 1.39 16.54 19.35
N PRO A 731 1.26 15.24 19.67
CA PRO A 731 2.41 14.34 19.86
C PRO A 731 3.11 14.03 18.52
N TYR A 732 4.14 13.17 18.51
CA TYR A 732 4.56 12.52 17.27
C TYR A 732 3.49 11.50 16.83
N SER A 733 3.43 11.20 15.54
CA SER A 733 2.46 10.25 14.98
C SER A 733 3.12 8.89 14.78
N GLY A 734 2.59 7.85 15.43
CA GLY A 734 3.06 6.48 15.26
C GLY A 734 2.62 5.91 13.91
N ARG A 735 3.52 5.16 13.27
CA ARG A 735 3.26 4.36 12.06
C ARG A 735 4.02 3.04 12.15
N TYR A 736 3.51 1.98 11.55
CA TYR A 736 4.27 0.74 11.33
C TYR A 736 3.59 -0.13 10.26
N ILE A 737 4.03 -0.04 9.01
CA ILE A 737 3.59 -0.87 7.88
C ILE A 737 4.06 -2.31 8.09
N GLY A 738 5.29 -2.50 8.56
CA GLY A 738 5.94 -3.81 8.66
C GLY A 738 6.62 -4.28 7.36
N CYS A 739 7.04 -3.34 6.52
CA CYS A 739 7.88 -3.50 5.33
C CYS A 739 8.92 -2.37 5.40
N LEU A 740 10.21 -2.69 5.48
CA LEU A 740 11.31 -1.74 5.61
C LEU A 740 11.34 -0.73 4.45
N VAL A 741 11.14 -1.18 3.22
CA VAL A 741 11.13 -0.35 2.01
C VAL A 741 10.05 0.73 2.10
N GLY A 742 8.83 0.38 2.51
CA GLY A 742 7.73 1.33 2.71
C GLY A 742 7.96 2.29 3.89
N GLU A 743 8.67 1.85 4.93
CA GLU A 743 9.07 2.71 6.04
C GLU A 743 10.13 3.75 5.63
N ILE A 744 11.21 3.30 4.97
CA ILE A 744 12.31 4.17 4.53
C ILE A 744 11.85 5.14 3.44
N HIS A 745 11.04 4.70 2.46
CA HIS A 745 10.54 5.58 1.41
C HIS A 745 9.67 6.73 1.96
N ARG A 746 8.72 6.44 2.85
CA ARG A 746 7.93 7.48 3.53
C ARG A 746 8.80 8.42 4.35
N MET A 747 9.80 7.89 5.04
CA MET A 747 10.70 8.65 5.89
C MET A 747 11.64 9.57 5.10
N LEU A 748 12.09 9.17 3.91
CA LEU A 748 12.88 10.02 3.01
C LEU A 748 12.14 11.29 2.59
N LEU A 749 10.80 11.22 2.43
CA LEU A 749 9.97 12.35 2.00
C LEU A 749 9.42 13.19 3.17
N TYR A 750 8.96 12.54 4.25
CA TYR A 750 8.28 13.21 5.37
C TYR A 750 9.17 13.41 6.62
N GLY A 751 10.37 12.83 6.62
CA GLY A 751 11.23 12.77 7.79
C GLY A 751 10.68 11.89 8.91
N GLY A 752 11.34 11.96 10.07
CA GLY A 752 11.05 11.13 11.23
C GLY A 752 12.12 10.07 11.46
N ILE A 753 11.76 8.99 12.15
CA ILE A 753 12.71 7.95 12.55
C ILE A 753 12.07 6.55 12.51
N TYR A 754 12.78 5.59 11.91
CA TYR A 754 12.50 4.16 12.00
C TYR A 754 13.46 3.48 12.98
N GLY A 755 12.99 2.45 13.67
CA GLY A 755 13.82 1.62 14.55
C GLY A 755 13.44 0.14 14.54
N ASN A 756 14.45 -0.71 14.28
CA ASN A 756 14.43 -2.14 14.57
C ASN A 756 15.42 -2.47 15.71
N PRO A 757 15.07 -2.14 16.96
CA PRO A 757 15.95 -2.33 18.11
C PRO A 757 16.15 -3.81 18.48
N LYS A 758 17.33 -4.09 19.06
CA LYS A 758 17.57 -5.32 19.83
C LYS A 758 16.59 -5.42 21.01
N ASN A 759 16.21 -6.64 21.35
CA ASN A 759 15.23 -6.93 22.40
C ASN A 759 15.53 -8.28 23.09
N LYS A 760 14.78 -8.61 24.15
CA LYS A 760 14.96 -9.86 24.93
C LYS A 760 14.97 -11.14 24.07
N ASN A 761 14.20 -11.18 22.98
CA ASN A 761 14.11 -12.32 22.06
C ASN A 761 15.11 -12.19 20.91
N SER A 762 15.31 -10.99 20.35
CA SER A 762 16.24 -10.72 19.23
C SER A 762 17.41 -9.85 19.69
N LYS A 763 18.45 -10.48 20.26
CA LYS A 763 19.60 -9.79 20.88
C LYS A 763 20.44 -8.97 19.90
N ASN A 764 20.46 -9.37 18.63
CA ASN A 764 21.24 -8.73 17.57
C ASN A 764 20.34 -7.93 16.60
N GLY A 765 19.14 -7.52 17.03
CA GLY A 765 18.11 -7.00 16.12
C GLY A 765 17.44 -8.11 15.30
N ASN A 766 16.64 -7.73 14.30
CA ASN A 766 15.99 -8.69 13.38
C ASN A 766 16.42 -8.55 11.92
N LEU A 767 16.92 -7.38 11.51
CA LEU A 767 17.23 -7.09 10.10
C LEU A 767 18.68 -7.48 9.78
N ARG A 768 18.94 -7.92 8.55
CA ARG A 768 20.26 -8.42 8.11
C ARG A 768 21.14 -7.27 7.62
N LEU A 769 22.44 -7.34 7.91
CA LEU A 769 23.38 -6.23 7.71
C LEU A 769 23.60 -5.92 6.22
N LEU A 770 23.95 -6.93 5.42
CA LEU A 770 24.42 -6.73 4.05
C LEU A 770 23.36 -6.21 3.07
N TYR A 771 22.16 -6.78 3.09
CA TYR A 771 21.12 -6.52 2.09
C TYR A 771 19.88 -5.78 2.61
N GLU A 772 19.67 -5.64 3.93
CA GLU A 772 18.64 -4.73 4.48
C GLU A 772 19.27 -3.44 5.03
N CYS A 773 20.08 -3.55 6.08
CA CYS A 773 20.54 -2.40 6.86
C CYS A 773 21.52 -1.50 6.10
N ALA A 774 22.55 -2.05 5.47
CA ALA A 774 23.57 -1.26 4.77
C ALA A 774 23.02 -0.52 3.53
N PRO A 775 22.25 -1.13 2.62
CA PRO A 775 21.71 -0.43 1.45
C PRO A 775 20.75 0.71 1.85
N MET A 776 19.88 0.47 2.84
CA MET A 776 18.98 1.50 3.36
C MET A 776 19.72 2.64 4.06
N SER A 777 20.76 2.33 4.82
CA SER A 777 21.61 3.33 5.47
C SER A 777 22.35 4.19 4.46
N TYR A 778 22.86 3.60 3.38
CA TYR A 778 23.54 4.30 2.30
C TYR A 778 22.60 5.32 1.63
N LEU A 779 21.38 4.90 1.27
CA LEU A 779 20.37 5.79 0.72
C LEU A 779 20.01 6.94 1.66
N VAL A 780 19.75 6.65 2.94
CA VAL A 780 19.34 7.69 3.91
C VAL A 780 20.47 8.67 4.19
N GLU A 781 21.73 8.24 4.29
CA GLU A 781 22.87 9.15 4.46
C GLU A 781 23.14 9.99 3.20
N GLN A 782 22.98 9.43 1.99
CA GLN A 782 23.07 10.18 0.72
C GLN A 782 21.97 11.24 0.58
N ALA A 783 20.81 11.03 1.22
CA ALA A 783 19.75 12.03 1.38
C ALA A 783 20.03 13.07 2.48
N GLY A 784 21.10 12.91 3.27
CA GLY A 784 21.46 13.80 4.40
C GLY A 784 20.95 13.35 5.77
N GLY A 785 20.54 12.09 5.90
CA GLY A 785 20.08 11.46 7.14
C GLY A 785 21.21 10.81 7.95
N LYS A 786 20.83 9.98 8.93
CA LYS A 786 21.75 9.19 9.78
C LYS A 786 21.24 7.77 9.99
N ALA A 787 22.15 6.82 10.16
CA ALA A 787 21.85 5.43 10.51
C ALA A 787 22.85 4.86 11.53
N ILE A 788 22.35 4.37 12.68
CA ILE A 788 23.17 3.80 13.76
C ILE A 788 22.59 2.48 14.28
N ASP A 789 23.44 1.60 14.84
CA ASP A 789 22.99 0.38 15.55
C ASP A 789 22.55 0.65 17.01
N GLY A 790 22.68 1.91 17.44
CA GLY A 790 22.51 2.42 18.80
C GLY A 790 23.81 2.86 19.46
N HIS A 791 24.96 2.48 18.89
CA HIS A 791 26.30 2.76 19.40
C HIS A 791 27.23 3.34 18.32
N GLN A 792 27.22 2.78 17.11
CA GLN A 792 28.05 3.16 15.96
C GLN A 792 27.24 3.27 14.66
N ARG A 793 27.83 3.86 13.60
CA ARG A 793 27.23 4.03 12.27
C ARG A 793 27.08 2.68 11.56
N ILE A 794 25.94 2.43 10.93
CA ILE A 794 25.64 1.13 10.26
C ILE A 794 26.64 0.81 9.14
N LEU A 795 27.04 1.82 8.36
CA LEU A 795 27.93 1.66 7.20
C LEU A 795 29.39 1.38 7.59
N ASP A 796 29.77 1.63 8.84
CA ASP A 796 31.12 1.35 9.37
C ASP A 796 31.22 -0.07 9.97
N ILE A 797 30.11 -0.82 10.03
CA ILE A 797 30.09 -2.18 10.58
C ILE A 797 30.70 -3.14 9.54
N GLN A 798 31.87 -3.70 9.88
CA GLN A 798 32.44 -4.86 9.20
C GLN A 798 31.53 -6.09 9.40
N PRO A 799 31.02 -6.72 8.32
CA PRO A 799 30.32 -7.99 8.43
C PRO A 799 31.31 -9.14 8.73
N GLU A 800 30.94 -10.01 9.65
CA GLU A 800 31.60 -11.29 9.92
C GLU A 800 30.90 -12.45 9.16
N GLN A 801 29.61 -12.29 8.86
CA GLN A 801 28.75 -13.32 8.23
C GLN A 801 27.70 -12.67 7.33
N ILE A 802 27.28 -13.37 6.27
CA ILE A 802 26.34 -12.84 5.26
C ILE A 802 24.97 -12.50 5.88
N HIS A 803 24.41 -13.45 6.63
CA HIS A 803 23.10 -13.31 7.31
C HIS A 803 23.24 -12.67 8.71
N GLN A 804 24.34 -11.97 8.98
CA GLN A 804 24.55 -11.25 10.24
C GLN A 804 23.40 -10.25 10.46
N ARG A 805 22.64 -10.43 11.54
CA ARG A 805 21.58 -9.48 11.94
C ARG A 805 22.18 -8.34 12.75
N ALA A 806 21.65 -7.12 12.54
CA ALA A 806 22.00 -5.91 13.26
C ALA A 806 20.73 -5.20 13.78
N PRO A 807 20.77 -4.56 14.96
CA PRO A 807 19.78 -3.55 15.31
C PRO A 807 20.03 -2.29 14.46
N ILE A 808 18.99 -1.51 14.19
CA ILE A 808 19.13 -0.25 13.44
C ILE A 808 18.14 0.81 13.92
N PHE A 809 18.61 2.06 13.95
CA PHE A 809 17.83 3.28 14.09
C PHE A 809 18.29 4.25 13.01
N ILE A 810 17.35 4.77 12.22
CA ILE A 810 17.65 5.42 10.95
C ILE A 810 16.62 6.50 10.63
N GLY A 811 17.05 7.61 10.03
CA GLY A 811 16.15 8.66 9.55
C GLY A 811 16.70 10.08 9.65
N SER A 812 15.79 11.01 9.96
CA SER A 812 16.06 12.44 10.15
C SER A 812 17.20 12.67 11.15
N PRO A 813 18.25 13.43 10.79
CA PRO A 813 19.45 13.57 11.62
C PRO A 813 19.14 14.09 13.03
N ASP A 814 18.25 15.08 13.18
CA ASP A 814 17.91 15.68 14.48
C ASP A 814 17.13 14.69 15.38
N GLU A 815 16.44 13.71 14.79
CA GLU A 815 15.69 12.68 15.53
C GLU A 815 16.58 11.50 15.94
N VAL A 816 17.55 11.12 15.09
CA VAL A 816 18.57 10.11 15.43
C VAL A 816 19.54 10.66 16.50
N ASP A 817 19.96 11.92 16.39
CA ASP A 817 20.79 12.59 17.41
C ASP A 817 20.05 12.73 18.75
N LYS A 818 18.73 12.99 18.70
CA LYS A 818 17.88 12.98 19.89
C LYS A 818 17.79 11.58 20.52
N LEU A 819 17.58 10.54 19.72
CA LEU A 819 17.58 9.16 20.22
C LEU A 819 18.91 8.81 20.90
N GLN A 820 20.04 9.19 20.29
CA GLN A 820 21.37 8.89 20.85
C GLN A 820 21.54 9.46 22.27
N GLN A 821 20.97 10.64 22.56
CA GLN A 821 20.96 11.24 23.92
C GLN A 821 20.16 10.44 24.96
N PHE A 822 19.24 9.58 24.53
CA PHE A 822 18.54 8.64 25.43
C PHE A 822 19.26 7.29 25.54
N LEU A 823 20.03 6.89 24.52
CA LEU A 823 20.76 5.62 24.49
C LEU A 823 22.12 5.67 25.22
N THR A 824 22.78 6.83 25.25
CA THR A 824 23.99 7.11 26.07
C THR A 824 23.70 7.09 27.57
#